data_AF-A0A346N4T4-F1
#
_entry.id   AF-A0A346N4T4-F1
#
_cell.length_a   1.000
_cell.length_b   1.000
_cell.length_c   1.000
_cell.angle_alpha   90.00
_cell.angle_beta   90.00
_cell.angle_gamma   90.00
#
_symmetry.space_group_name_H-M   'P 1'
#
loop_
_entity.id
_entity.type
_entity.pdbx_description
1 polymer ?
#
loop_
_entity_poly.entity_id
_entity_poly.type
_entity_poly.pdbx_seq_one_letter_code
_entity_poly.pdbx_strand_id
1 'polypeptide(L)'
;MFFTAPQVRAALAATFALALLAGCGSRSDSSNGSSSGGKGGEGIRDGRVYLIKPGANATGDMVAAMVQAAPGDTIQFDCGYFELSSSLNLTDTEDVLVKGCGKDKTVLSFKNNNAPEGILGVNVHGLFIEDLTVLDTGGNGIELRGVDHASLRRVRAIWSSNGGRESPTPITAANVFADNAKLLNVPCTDPATQNPAAPENILGDTRSPDYTVSAKSGRYGIYPVSSENILIEEAESVGASDAGIYVGQTNNAIIRKSRAAFNVFGFEIENVRGGEYDTNLAECNTGGFLVYDLDGLRQYGDRSRMFGNTARMNNTYNFTSGGFVGNVPSGSGMITLSYDRIDVFNNTFEDNNTAGLIHASYELFPEGAGRPFEKRIDWYTEGLHVWNNTFRNNGGHLPLPTTSDLLALDVAKVLPALIGLKNTAACLNPLNFSQCLGAGNLGYRGAQIMWDGLLDTWSDCPYPVDANGNLVPRDERGKPLLGSEHPNPECHYNQYKFNPSTHERIKPDWWSSCIDEDNVFEGSSPDFANFHGLRGLEVVIAAATADPSKPADLLGAVLKGLTATQLLQFASSYDIKPHRCVAAYGKNLAPLPPVVIPAFKRSGEYDPAPTEAEIQKLCKAGSAGTVNFAAAERVNCPTLDQYHLFADAQDPRSAPNGQGTPFSLNSKLFSDYSVKYRVAFIPPGKSAVYHDAKEGGAVTGANMTYSFPEGTIIAKTFTFADEDAGTEVPVETRLLIRRVSAKGHVRWVGLPYIWETVNGKRVAKLALGGGTASVHWKTTDVDSGTVHSGSTPGYLIPHGNQCLSCHSREDGEAGSAPIGLKARFLNKAYKPESNFVKGPAHPVLGQNQIAYWCNSGLLSGCPTDLGVNPATQIATKVERIPAFNKPGDAGFAAGSGEDIESRARAWLEVNCQHCHNVRGFAASTGLYLDSIRKVDSTYGICKSPTATGREGTDNGTRHHDINPGNLEDSILPFRIGPTATTPAARMPPLARSVVDEEGYALVNQWIRDVVVVDEAKYPGSSSCTN
;
A
#
# COMPACT_ATOMS: atom_id res chain seq x y z
N MET A 1 58.92 34.86 3.62
CA MET A 1 59.87 35.77 2.95
C MET A 1 59.59 35.72 1.45
N PHE A 2 59.68 36.87 0.76
CA PHE A 2 59.78 37.11 -0.70
C PHE A 2 59.16 36.08 -1.70
N PHE A 3 58.16 36.44 -2.50
CA PHE A 3 58.27 37.19 -3.79
C PHE A 3 59.13 36.43 -4.85
N THR A 4 58.75 36.34 -6.13
CA THR A 4 58.43 37.46 -7.04
C THR A 4 57.41 37.18 -8.17
N ALA A 5 56.68 38.22 -8.60
CA ALA A 5 56.07 38.37 -9.94
C ALA A 5 57.01 39.29 -10.80
N PRO A 6 56.63 40.15 -11.80
CA PRO A 6 55.34 40.46 -12.44
C PRO A 6 55.38 40.68 -13.99
N GLN A 7 54.21 41.00 -14.60
CA GLN A 7 53.92 42.10 -15.57
C GLN A 7 52.51 41.86 -16.19
N VAL A 8 51.50 42.75 -16.28
CA VAL A 8 51.21 44.20 -16.07
C VAL A 8 50.93 45.01 -17.36
N ARG A 9 49.64 45.35 -17.56
CA ARG A 9 49.02 46.58 -18.12
C ARG A 9 47.49 46.43 -17.91
N ALA A 10 46.70 47.29 -17.23
CA ALA A 10 46.55 48.76 -17.28
C ALA A 10 45.93 49.24 -18.60
N ALA A 11 44.95 50.16 -18.69
CA ALA A 11 44.19 50.99 -17.73
C ALA A 11 42.83 51.40 -18.38
N LEU A 12 41.82 52.10 -17.85
CA LEU A 12 41.41 52.77 -16.57
C LEU A 12 39.83 52.86 -16.64
N ALA A 13 38.95 53.51 -15.85
CA ALA A 13 38.91 54.42 -14.69
C ALA A 13 37.50 54.35 -14.01
N ALA A 14 37.15 55.25 -13.07
CA ALA A 14 35.80 55.43 -12.50
C ALA A 14 35.53 56.90 -12.07
N THR A 15 34.26 57.31 -11.89
CA THR A 15 33.89 58.63 -11.30
C THR A 15 32.55 58.62 -10.54
N PHE A 16 32.47 59.43 -9.48
CA PHE A 16 31.30 59.68 -8.62
C PHE A 16 30.38 60.80 -9.14
N ALA A 17 29.09 60.76 -8.77
CA ALA A 17 28.24 61.95 -8.51
C ALA A 17 27.00 61.56 -7.68
N LEU A 18 26.30 62.52 -7.06
CA LEU A 18 25.23 62.29 -6.08
C LEU A 18 24.01 63.22 -6.29
N ALA A 19 22.93 62.94 -5.55
CA ALA A 19 21.83 63.83 -5.15
C ALA A 19 20.61 64.07 -6.10
N LEU A 20 19.51 63.40 -5.74
CA LEU A 20 18.21 64.00 -5.35
C LEU A 20 17.64 65.21 -6.13
N LEU A 21 16.42 65.02 -6.68
CA LEU A 21 15.22 65.73 -6.17
C LEU A 21 13.92 65.02 -6.60
N ALA A 22 12.78 65.41 -6.02
CA ALA A 22 11.52 64.65 -6.08
C ALA A 22 10.44 65.27 -6.99
N GLY A 23 9.48 64.45 -7.42
CA GLY A 23 8.27 64.89 -8.11
C GLY A 23 7.20 63.79 -8.14
N CYS A 24 6.14 63.94 -7.33
CA CYS A 24 5.01 63.00 -7.34
C CYS A 24 4.07 63.31 -8.50
N GLY A 25 3.64 62.29 -9.25
CA GLY A 25 2.65 62.42 -10.32
C GLY A 25 1.93 61.11 -10.58
N SER A 26 0.64 61.04 -10.24
CA SER A 26 -0.20 59.85 -10.39
C SER A 26 -1.17 59.97 -11.57
N ARG A 27 -1.17 58.98 -12.48
CA ARG A 27 -2.37 58.52 -13.20
C ARG A 27 -2.14 57.21 -13.97
N SER A 28 -3.20 56.75 -14.62
CA SER A 28 -3.50 55.36 -14.97
C SER A 28 -3.34 55.01 -16.47
N ASP A 29 -3.61 53.75 -16.76
CA ASP A 29 -4.11 53.19 -18.04
C ASP A 29 -3.11 52.75 -19.13
N SER A 30 -2.87 51.44 -19.11
CA SER A 30 -2.93 50.48 -20.24
C SER A 30 -2.38 50.85 -21.64
N SER A 31 -1.45 50.02 -22.14
CA SER A 31 -1.61 49.32 -23.43
C SER A 31 -0.54 48.24 -23.64
N ASN A 32 -0.77 47.31 -24.57
CA ASN A 32 0.10 46.16 -24.84
C ASN A 32 1.38 46.52 -25.60
N GLY A 33 2.47 45.82 -25.28
CA GLY A 33 3.69 45.75 -26.10
C GLY A 33 4.50 44.52 -25.73
N SER A 34 4.70 43.58 -26.67
CA SER A 34 5.33 42.29 -26.41
C SER A 34 6.85 42.30 -26.58
N SER A 35 7.54 41.55 -25.73
CA SER A 35 8.94 41.15 -25.96
C SER A 35 9.13 39.70 -25.50
N SER A 36 9.46 38.81 -26.42
CA SER A 36 9.64 37.38 -26.15
C SER A 36 10.98 37.09 -25.46
N GLY A 37 10.93 36.36 -24.35
CA GLY A 37 12.09 35.76 -23.70
C GLY A 37 11.71 34.38 -23.18
N GLY A 38 12.38 33.33 -23.67
CA GLY A 38 11.99 31.95 -23.40
C GLY A 38 12.27 31.51 -21.96
N LYS A 39 11.30 30.81 -21.36
CA LYS A 39 11.49 29.96 -20.18
C LYS A 39 10.93 28.56 -20.46
N GLY A 40 11.52 27.55 -19.85
CA GLY A 40 10.93 26.22 -19.76
C GLY A 40 9.60 26.25 -18.99
N GLY A 41 8.73 25.29 -19.26
CA GLY A 41 7.33 25.31 -18.83
C GLY A 41 7.08 25.02 -17.36
N GLU A 42 7.34 25.99 -16.49
CA GLU A 42 6.52 26.17 -15.28
C GLU A 42 5.17 26.76 -15.73
N GLY A 43 4.18 25.90 -15.94
CA GLY A 43 2.80 26.34 -16.18
C GLY A 43 2.27 27.05 -14.94
N ILE A 44 1.79 28.29 -15.10
CA ILE A 44 1.16 29.02 -14.00
C ILE A 44 -0.10 28.25 -13.58
N ARG A 45 -0.09 27.70 -12.37
CA ARG A 45 -1.25 27.08 -11.74
C ARG A 45 -2.29 28.16 -11.43
N ASP A 46 -3.34 28.22 -12.25
CA ASP A 46 -4.51 29.05 -12.00
C ASP A 46 -5.39 28.36 -10.95
N GLY A 47 -5.11 28.65 -9.67
CA GLY A 47 -5.69 27.99 -8.50
C GLY A 47 -5.33 28.71 -7.19
N ARG A 48 -5.89 28.25 -6.07
CA ARG A 48 -5.74 28.87 -4.75
C ARG A 48 -4.44 28.43 -4.08
N VAL A 49 -3.89 29.28 -3.21
CA VAL A 49 -2.75 28.92 -2.35
C VAL A 49 -3.21 28.84 -0.89
N TYR A 50 -3.18 27.64 -0.33
CA TYR A 50 -3.37 27.39 1.10
C TYR A 50 -2.00 27.49 1.78
N LEU A 51 -1.79 28.53 2.60
CA LEU A 51 -0.53 28.74 3.33
C LEU A 51 -0.62 28.16 4.75
N ILE A 52 0.06 27.04 4.97
CA ILE A 52 0.12 26.34 6.27
C ILE A 52 1.34 26.83 7.04
N LYS A 53 1.15 27.29 8.28
CA LYS A 53 2.21 27.86 9.12
C LYS A 53 2.57 26.95 10.30
N PRO A 54 3.83 26.90 10.72
CA PRO A 54 4.22 26.10 11.88
C PRO A 54 3.61 26.69 13.16
N GLY A 55 2.92 25.85 13.94
CA GLY A 55 2.22 26.25 15.17
C GLY A 55 1.05 25.32 15.49
N ALA A 56 0.35 25.59 16.59
CA ALA A 56 -0.74 24.75 17.10
C ALA A 56 -1.92 24.54 16.12
N ASN A 57 -2.12 25.44 15.15
CA ASN A 57 -3.19 25.32 14.15
C ASN A 57 -2.80 24.46 12.94
N ALA A 58 -1.52 24.08 12.78
CA ALA A 58 -0.98 23.51 11.54
C ALA A 58 -1.77 22.30 11.03
N THR A 59 -2.11 21.33 11.90
CA THR A 59 -2.94 20.18 11.52
C THR A 59 -4.31 20.62 11.02
N GLY A 60 -4.96 21.58 11.70
CA GLY A 60 -6.29 22.06 11.33
C GLY A 60 -6.29 22.81 10.00
N ASP A 61 -5.32 23.70 9.79
CA ASP A 61 -5.16 24.45 8.54
C ASP A 61 -4.83 23.51 7.37
N MET A 62 -3.95 22.52 7.58
CA MET A 62 -3.60 21.49 6.59
C MET A 62 -4.79 20.62 6.21
N VAL A 63 -5.52 20.11 7.20
CA VAL A 63 -6.70 19.27 6.99
C VAL A 63 -7.82 20.06 6.31
N ALA A 64 -7.99 21.34 6.66
CA ALA A 64 -8.92 22.23 5.96
C ALA A 64 -8.51 22.46 4.50
N ALA A 65 -7.21 22.57 4.19
CA ALA A 65 -6.71 22.70 2.82
C ALA A 65 -6.93 21.43 1.99
N MET A 66 -6.50 20.26 2.48
CA MET A 66 -6.54 19.01 1.71
C MET A 66 -7.96 18.51 1.41
N VAL A 67 -8.93 18.80 2.28
CA VAL A 67 -10.35 18.46 2.06
C VAL A 67 -11.06 19.45 1.11
N GLN A 68 -10.46 20.61 0.84
CA GLN A 68 -10.99 21.62 -0.07
C GLN A 68 -10.23 21.72 -1.41
N ALA A 69 -9.13 20.98 -1.58
CA ALA A 69 -8.24 21.07 -2.72
C ALA A 69 -8.91 20.68 -4.05
N ALA A 70 -8.81 21.58 -5.02
CA ALA A 70 -9.44 21.53 -6.34
C ALA A 70 -8.37 21.76 -7.46
N PRO A 71 -8.72 21.57 -8.75
CA PRO A 71 -7.74 21.57 -9.84
C PRO A 71 -6.91 22.84 -9.95
N GLY A 72 -5.60 22.72 -9.78
CA GLY A 72 -4.63 23.82 -9.79
C GLY A 72 -4.26 24.39 -8.42
N ASP A 73 -4.93 23.98 -7.33
CA ASP A 73 -4.60 24.49 -6.00
C ASP A 73 -3.19 24.06 -5.56
N THR A 74 -2.61 24.88 -4.66
CA THR A 74 -1.33 24.63 -4.01
C THR A 74 -1.50 24.63 -2.49
N ILE A 75 -1.10 23.54 -1.84
CA ILE A 75 -0.91 23.45 -0.38
C ILE A 75 0.56 23.77 -0.10
N GLN A 76 0.82 24.98 0.36
CA GLN A 76 2.16 25.48 0.65
C GLN A 76 2.41 25.48 2.16
N PHE A 77 3.40 24.72 2.61
CA PHE A 77 3.94 24.83 3.97
C PHE A 77 5.03 25.91 4.01
N ASP A 78 4.96 26.81 5.00
CA ASP A 78 6.04 27.75 5.30
C ASP A 78 7.33 27.01 5.73
N CYS A 79 8.44 27.74 5.84
CA CYS A 79 9.70 27.18 6.33
C CYS A 79 9.61 26.98 7.85
N GLY A 80 9.96 25.80 8.35
CA GLY A 80 9.90 25.45 9.76
C GLY A 80 9.66 23.97 10.02
N TYR A 81 9.42 23.64 11.28
CA TYR A 81 9.08 22.30 11.76
C TYR A 81 7.62 22.28 12.22
N PHE A 82 6.88 21.25 11.83
CA PHE A 82 5.45 21.11 12.04
C PHE A 82 5.17 19.80 12.80
N GLU A 83 4.54 19.89 13.97
CA GLU A 83 3.92 18.72 14.62
C GLU A 83 2.54 18.50 14.00
N LEU A 84 2.32 17.34 13.39
CA LEU A 84 1.05 16.97 12.75
C LEU A 84 0.45 15.73 13.41
N SER A 85 -0.84 15.85 13.75
CA SER A 85 -1.63 14.78 14.39
C SER A 85 -2.69 14.15 13.47
N SER A 86 -2.52 14.35 12.16
CA SER A 86 -3.31 13.78 11.06
C SER A 86 -2.40 13.64 9.85
N SER A 87 -2.61 12.63 9.00
CA SER A 87 -1.96 12.52 7.68
C SER A 87 -2.41 13.65 6.75
N LEU A 88 -1.56 14.01 5.80
CA LEU A 88 -1.94 14.81 4.63
C LEU A 88 -2.51 13.87 3.56
N ASN A 89 -3.83 13.69 3.54
CA ASN A 89 -4.51 12.83 2.57
C ASN A 89 -5.21 13.64 1.46
N LEU A 90 -4.89 13.36 0.20
CA LEU A 90 -5.58 13.84 -1.01
C LEU A 90 -6.24 12.66 -1.72
N THR A 91 -7.54 12.76 -2.05
CA THR A 91 -8.27 11.65 -2.69
C THR A 91 -9.28 12.14 -3.72
N ASP A 92 -9.40 11.42 -4.85
CA ASP A 92 -10.33 11.70 -5.96
C ASP A 92 -10.25 13.17 -6.42
N THR A 93 -9.09 13.62 -6.90
CA THR A 93 -8.88 15.02 -7.35
C THR A 93 -7.85 15.07 -8.48
N GLU A 94 -7.64 16.24 -9.08
CA GLU A 94 -6.60 16.43 -10.10
C GLU A 94 -5.76 17.69 -9.88
N ASP A 95 -4.55 17.70 -10.44
CA ASP A 95 -3.62 18.83 -10.53
C ASP A 95 -3.39 19.59 -9.21
N VAL A 96 -3.01 18.90 -8.14
CA VAL A 96 -2.70 19.50 -6.83
C VAL A 96 -1.18 19.52 -6.58
N LEU A 97 -0.68 20.66 -6.09
CA LEU A 97 0.71 20.83 -5.67
C LEU A 97 0.82 20.92 -4.14
N VAL A 98 1.64 20.07 -3.54
CA VAL A 98 2.08 20.17 -2.14
C VAL A 98 3.55 20.61 -2.15
N LYS A 99 3.89 21.71 -1.45
CA LYS A 99 5.27 22.21 -1.46
C LYS A 99 5.75 22.82 -0.13
N GLY A 100 7.05 22.75 0.11
CA GLY A 100 7.76 23.45 1.19
C GLY A 100 8.81 24.45 0.70
N CYS A 101 9.79 24.76 1.56
CA CYS A 101 10.93 25.66 1.28
C CYS A 101 12.23 24.94 0.86
N GLY A 102 12.23 23.62 0.87
CA GLY A 102 13.36 22.70 0.67
C GLY A 102 13.36 21.64 1.77
N LYS A 103 13.78 20.39 1.47
CA LYS A 103 13.73 19.29 2.46
C LYS A 103 14.43 19.60 3.78
N ASP A 104 15.53 20.35 3.76
CA ASP A 104 16.27 20.76 4.98
C ASP A 104 15.67 21.99 5.70
N LYS A 105 14.51 22.49 5.27
CA LYS A 105 13.87 23.72 5.78
C LYS A 105 12.39 23.59 6.13
N THR A 106 11.66 22.66 5.51
CA THR A 106 10.26 22.36 5.83
C THR A 106 10.17 20.90 6.27
N VAL A 107 9.86 20.67 7.54
CA VAL A 107 9.85 19.34 8.15
C VAL A 107 8.49 19.05 8.77
N LEU A 108 7.81 18.04 8.23
CA LEU A 108 6.48 17.60 8.64
C LEU A 108 6.64 16.36 9.53
N SER A 109 6.50 16.53 10.84
CA SER A 109 6.61 15.46 11.83
C SER A 109 5.26 14.82 12.10
N PHE A 110 5.18 13.52 11.85
CA PHE A 110 3.98 12.69 12.05
C PHE A 110 4.11 11.77 13.28
N LYS A 111 5.08 12.06 14.17
CA LYS A 111 5.34 11.31 15.41
C LYS A 111 4.08 11.11 16.27
N ASN A 112 3.16 12.06 16.23
CA ASN A 112 1.92 12.09 17.00
C ASN A 112 0.66 11.86 16.12
N ASN A 113 0.82 11.24 14.95
CA ASN A 113 -0.26 11.02 13.99
C ASN A 113 -1.25 9.92 14.45
N ASN A 114 -2.52 10.05 14.04
CA ASN A 114 -3.60 9.10 14.32
C ASN A 114 -3.77 8.01 13.24
N ALA A 115 -2.93 8.03 12.20
CA ALA A 115 -2.90 7.09 11.08
C ALA A 115 -1.45 6.68 10.73
N PRO A 116 -1.24 5.59 9.97
CA PRO A 116 0.12 5.11 9.64
C PRO A 116 0.89 6.08 8.72
N GLU A 117 0.24 6.64 7.70
CA GLU A 117 0.91 7.33 6.59
C GLU A 117 1.20 8.80 6.92
N GLY A 118 2.30 9.37 6.41
CA GLY A 118 2.55 10.81 6.51
C GLY A 118 1.76 11.61 5.46
N ILE A 119 2.12 11.42 4.20
CA ILE A 119 1.38 11.95 3.04
C ILE A 119 0.76 10.77 2.29
N LEU A 120 -0.53 10.88 1.95
CA LEU A 120 -1.30 9.86 1.25
C LEU A 120 -1.98 10.49 0.02
N GLY A 121 -1.79 9.89 -1.15
CA GLY A 121 -2.53 10.21 -2.38
C GLY A 121 -3.31 8.98 -2.86
N VAL A 122 -4.62 9.09 -3.05
CA VAL A 122 -5.47 7.99 -3.53
C VAL A 122 -6.30 8.43 -4.74
N ASN A 123 -6.23 7.73 -5.87
CA ASN A 123 -7.02 8.02 -7.06
C ASN A 123 -6.90 9.50 -7.51
N VAL A 124 -5.68 10.03 -7.52
CA VAL A 124 -5.37 11.43 -7.89
C VAL A 124 -4.78 11.48 -9.30
N HIS A 125 -5.20 12.45 -10.11
CA HIS A 125 -4.68 12.66 -11.46
C HIS A 125 -3.81 13.91 -11.52
N GLY A 126 -2.48 13.77 -11.51
CA GLY A 126 -1.57 14.91 -11.38
C GLY A 126 -1.36 15.31 -9.91
N LEU A 127 -0.49 14.58 -9.20
CA LEU A 127 -0.09 14.90 -7.83
C LEU A 127 1.39 15.27 -7.77
N PHE A 128 1.68 16.49 -7.34
CA PHE A 128 3.02 17.06 -7.33
C PHE A 128 3.41 17.37 -5.88
N ILE A 129 4.54 16.82 -5.42
CA ILE A 129 5.02 16.99 -4.04
C ILE A 129 6.48 17.44 -4.10
N GLU A 130 6.82 18.60 -3.54
CA GLU A 130 8.21 19.08 -3.58
C GLU A 130 8.72 19.77 -2.30
N ASP A 131 10.06 19.77 -2.15
CA ASP A 131 10.78 20.66 -1.25
C ASP A 131 10.39 20.54 0.25
N LEU A 132 10.18 19.31 0.74
CA LEU A 132 9.82 19.04 2.14
C LEU A 132 10.40 17.70 2.67
N THR A 133 10.54 17.59 3.98
CA THR A 133 10.81 16.33 4.71
C THR A 133 9.53 15.83 5.38
N VAL A 134 9.25 14.54 5.27
CA VAL A 134 8.31 13.77 6.09
C VAL A 134 9.12 13.01 7.15
N LEU A 135 8.74 13.14 8.42
CA LEU A 135 9.49 12.65 9.59
C LEU A 135 8.60 11.79 10.50
N ASP A 136 9.15 10.67 10.98
CA ASP A 136 8.60 9.84 12.08
C ASP A 136 7.13 9.40 11.92
N THR A 137 6.74 8.96 10.72
CA THR A 137 5.42 8.35 10.50
C THR A 137 5.33 6.98 11.18
N GLY A 138 4.11 6.55 11.51
CA GLY A 138 3.84 5.25 12.14
C GLY A 138 3.78 4.06 11.18
N GLY A 139 3.85 4.33 9.86
CA GLY A 139 3.72 3.37 8.77
C GLY A 139 4.55 3.84 7.58
N ASN A 140 3.92 4.36 6.53
CA ASN A 140 4.66 4.80 5.33
C ASN A 140 4.93 6.31 5.34
N GLY A 141 5.98 6.76 4.66
CA GLY A 141 6.35 8.18 4.58
C GLY A 141 5.43 8.94 3.61
N ILE A 142 5.63 8.73 2.32
CA ILE A 142 4.79 9.27 1.23
C ILE A 142 4.22 8.09 0.44
N GLU A 143 2.91 7.90 0.47
CA GLU A 143 2.21 6.76 -0.12
C GLU A 143 1.24 7.21 -1.21
N LEU A 144 1.32 6.60 -2.40
CA LEU A 144 0.44 6.89 -3.54
C LEU A 144 -0.25 5.60 -4.01
N ARG A 145 -1.58 5.61 -4.13
CA ARG A 145 -2.41 4.48 -4.60
C ARG A 145 -3.31 4.92 -5.76
N GLY A 146 -3.28 4.21 -6.89
CA GLY A 146 -4.13 4.56 -8.04
C GLY A 146 -3.88 5.96 -8.60
N VAL A 147 -2.69 6.53 -8.37
CA VAL A 147 -2.34 7.88 -8.84
C VAL A 147 -1.83 7.79 -10.27
N ASP A 148 -2.36 8.61 -11.17
CA ASP A 148 -1.77 8.86 -12.49
C ASP A 148 -1.01 10.21 -12.47
N HIS A 149 0.12 10.27 -13.17
CA HIS A 149 1.01 11.43 -13.26
C HIS A 149 1.43 12.00 -11.89
N ALA A 150 2.24 11.25 -11.12
CA ALA A 150 2.85 11.79 -9.91
C ALA A 150 4.25 12.39 -10.17
N SER A 151 4.62 13.43 -9.43
CA SER A 151 6.02 13.88 -9.35
C SER A 151 6.42 14.23 -7.92
N LEU A 152 7.41 13.51 -7.39
CA LEU A 152 8.01 13.76 -6.07
C LEU A 152 9.41 14.33 -6.28
N ARG A 153 9.65 15.57 -5.83
CA ARG A 153 10.86 16.34 -6.16
C ARG A 153 11.56 16.93 -4.95
N ARG A 154 12.84 16.58 -4.75
CA ARG A 154 13.66 17.10 -3.63
C ARG A 154 12.99 16.87 -2.25
N VAL A 155 12.24 15.77 -2.13
CA VAL A 155 11.55 15.35 -0.90
C VAL A 155 12.44 14.43 -0.07
N ARG A 156 12.14 14.28 1.23
CA ARG A 156 12.78 13.29 2.10
C ARG A 156 11.74 12.53 2.93
N ALA A 157 11.90 11.22 3.08
CA ALA A 157 11.30 10.43 4.16
C ALA A 157 12.41 10.03 5.15
N ILE A 158 12.20 10.20 6.45
CA ILE A 158 13.20 9.87 7.46
C ILE A 158 12.55 9.48 8.80
N TRP A 159 13.19 8.56 9.51
CA TRP A 159 12.89 8.25 10.90
C TRP A 159 14.03 8.70 11.82
N SER A 160 13.68 9.04 13.06
CA SER A 160 14.65 9.31 14.12
C SER A 160 15.44 8.03 14.44
N SER A 161 16.76 8.15 14.46
CA SER A 161 17.70 7.06 14.79
C SER A 161 17.30 6.32 16.07
N ASN A 162 17.43 4.99 16.07
CA ASN A 162 17.08 4.09 17.17
C ASN A 162 15.58 4.12 17.57
N GLY A 163 14.66 4.12 16.61
CA GLY A 163 13.24 3.74 16.86
C GLY A 163 12.15 4.65 16.28
N GLY A 164 12.49 5.60 15.40
CA GLY A 164 11.51 6.48 14.77
C GLY A 164 10.70 7.30 15.77
N ARG A 165 9.37 7.22 15.69
CA ARG A 165 8.45 7.85 16.65
C ARG A 165 8.79 7.51 18.12
N GLU A 166 9.32 6.31 18.37
CA GLU A 166 9.72 5.79 19.69
C GLU A 166 11.21 6.00 20.02
N SER A 167 11.96 6.75 19.20
CA SER A 167 13.37 7.04 19.43
C SER A 167 13.60 7.72 20.80
N PRO A 168 14.62 7.30 21.57
CA PRO A 168 15.04 7.97 22.80
C PRO A 168 15.74 9.32 22.54
N THR A 169 16.13 9.59 21.29
CA THR A 169 16.81 10.81 20.85
C THR A 169 16.11 11.38 19.59
N PRO A 170 14.84 11.80 19.70
CA PRO A 170 14.03 12.15 18.54
C PRO A 170 14.49 13.45 17.89
N ILE A 171 14.23 13.56 16.59
CA ILE A 171 14.27 14.81 15.84
C ILE A 171 13.05 15.64 16.25
N THR A 172 13.27 16.93 16.52
CA THR A 172 12.28 17.86 17.09
C THR A 172 12.55 19.29 16.62
N ALA A 173 11.59 20.20 16.81
CA ALA A 173 11.76 21.64 16.57
C ALA A 173 13.03 22.26 17.19
N ALA A 174 13.55 21.69 18.29
CA ALA A 174 14.70 22.22 19.02
C ALA A 174 16.07 21.77 18.47
N ASN A 175 16.14 20.68 17.71
CA ASN A 175 17.42 20.11 17.22
C ASN A 175 17.47 19.89 15.69
N VAL A 176 16.33 19.87 14.99
CA VAL A 176 16.26 19.50 13.56
C VAL A 176 17.07 20.41 12.63
N PHE A 177 17.18 21.71 12.94
CA PHE A 177 17.95 22.69 12.16
C PHE A 177 19.34 22.99 12.75
N ALA A 178 19.73 22.32 13.85
CA ALA A 178 21.05 22.48 14.45
C ALA A 178 22.15 21.89 13.54
N ASP A 179 23.38 22.39 13.68
CA ASP A 179 24.57 21.94 12.95
C ASP A 179 24.36 21.79 11.43
N ASN A 180 23.67 22.76 10.80
CA ASN A 180 23.25 22.72 9.40
C ASN A 180 22.37 21.49 9.07
N ALA A 181 21.34 21.27 9.88
CA ALA A 181 20.40 20.15 9.79
C ALA A 181 21.09 18.76 9.77
N LYS A 182 22.13 18.59 10.59
CA LYS A 182 22.94 17.34 10.66
C LYS A 182 22.08 16.09 10.87
N LEU A 183 21.02 16.19 11.69
CA LEU A 183 20.12 15.06 11.99
C LEU A 183 19.27 14.61 10.79
N LEU A 184 19.08 15.46 9.78
CA LEU A 184 18.41 15.10 8.52
C LEU A 184 19.40 14.62 7.44
N ASN A 185 20.66 15.01 7.55
CA ASN A 185 21.70 14.77 6.54
C ASN A 185 22.65 13.66 7.02
N VAL A 186 22.08 12.47 7.19
CA VAL A 186 22.75 11.27 7.70
C VAL A 186 23.84 10.81 6.72
N PRO A 187 25.13 10.83 7.09
CA PRO A 187 26.22 10.31 6.25
C PRO A 187 26.25 8.77 6.25
N CYS A 188 26.98 8.17 5.32
CA CYS A 188 27.26 6.73 5.28
C CYS A 188 28.77 6.55 5.28
N THR A 189 29.33 6.17 6.44
CA THR A 189 30.78 5.98 6.64
C THR A 189 31.13 4.59 7.16
N ASP A 190 30.29 4.02 8.03
CA ASP A 190 30.52 2.73 8.69
C ASP A 190 29.16 2.09 9.08
N PRO A 191 28.58 1.20 8.25
CA PRO A 191 27.31 0.53 8.52
C PRO A 191 27.49 -0.68 9.45
N ALA A 192 26.62 -0.84 10.46
CA ALA A 192 26.67 -1.98 11.38
C ALA A 192 26.36 -3.29 10.65
N THR A 193 27.35 -4.16 10.44
CA THR A 193 27.13 -5.37 9.61
C THR A 193 26.55 -6.56 10.37
N GLN A 194 26.62 -6.55 11.71
CA GLN A 194 26.15 -7.64 12.57
C GLN A 194 24.98 -7.18 13.45
N ASN A 195 23.95 -8.02 13.53
CA ASN A 195 22.76 -7.73 14.35
C ASN A 195 23.10 -7.82 15.85
N PRO A 196 22.96 -6.73 16.65
CA PRO A 196 23.26 -6.76 18.09
C PRO A 196 22.33 -7.70 18.90
N ALA A 197 21.23 -8.18 18.31
CA ALA A 197 20.35 -9.19 18.91
C ALA A 197 20.77 -10.65 18.62
N ALA A 198 21.83 -10.88 17.83
CA ALA A 198 22.37 -12.21 17.50
C ALA A 198 23.75 -12.42 18.17
N PRO A 199 23.79 -12.70 19.50
CA PRO A 199 25.01 -12.62 20.30
C PRO A 199 26.13 -13.58 19.87
N GLU A 200 25.78 -14.72 19.28
CA GLU A 200 26.73 -15.70 18.72
C GLU A 200 27.56 -15.18 17.55
N ASN A 201 27.07 -14.19 16.79
CA ASN A 201 27.72 -13.66 15.61
C ASN A 201 28.47 -12.32 15.88
N ILE A 202 28.61 -11.91 17.15
CA ILE A 202 29.28 -10.65 17.51
C ILE A 202 30.81 -10.79 17.45
N LEU A 203 31.40 -10.21 16.40
CA LEU A 203 32.84 -9.95 16.27
C LEU A 203 33.20 -8.48 16.55
N GLY A 204 32.20 -7.62 16.70
CA GLY A 204 32.32 -6.23 17.21
C GLY A 204 31.52 -5.21 16.41
N ASP A 205 31.30 -5.48 15.13
CA ASP A 205 30.65 -4.62 14.14
C ASP A 205 29.12 -4.65 14.29
N THR A 206 28.63 -4.04 15.37
CA THR A 206 27.22 -4.07 15.80
C THR A 206 26.59 -2.68 15.92
N ARG A 207 27.34 -1.63 15.54
CA ARG A 207 26.95 -0.22 15.71
C ARG A 207 27.59 0.66 14.66
N SER A 208 26.77 1.46 13.97
CA SER A 208 27.24 2.56 13.14
C SER A 208 27.43 3.83 13.99
N PRO A 209 28.43 4.68 13.70
CA PRO A 209 28.53 6.03 14.26
C PRO A 209 27.49 6.99 13.66
N ASP A 210 26.89 6.65 12.51
CA ASP A 210 26.06 7.56 11.72
C ASP A 210 24.56 7.41 12.02
N TYR A 211 24.04 6.17 12.02
CA TYR A 211 22.62 5.89 12.22
C TYR A 211 22.36 4.49 12.82
N THR A 212 21.42 4.40 13.77
CA THR A 212 20.99 3.12 14.35
C THR A 212 19.64 2.72 13.77
N VAL A 213 19.65 1.67 12.94
CA VAL A 213 18.46 1.09 12.31
C VAL A 213 17.52 0.42 13.32
N SER A 214 16.24 0.29 12.97
CA SER A 214 15.23 -0.27 13.87
C SER A 214 14.03 -0.86 13.15
N ALA A 215 13.61 -2.07 13.56
CA ALA A 215 12.35 -2.69 13.16
C ALA A 215 11.09 -1.96 13.70
N LYS A 216 11.27 -0.83 14.41
CA LYS A 216 10.23 0.11 14.84
C LYS A 216 10.06 1.33 13.92
N SER A 217 10.98 1.53 12.97
CA SER A 217 10.77 2.53 11.92
C SER A 217 9.56 2.16 11.08
N GLY A 218 8.94 3.17 10.47
CA GLY A 218 7.93 2.97 9.45
C GLY A 218 8.44 2.11 8.27
N ARG A 219 7.51 1.50 7.55
CA ARG A 219 7.79 0.43 6.60
C ARG A 219 8.46 0.97 5.33
N TYR A 220 7.75 1.78 4.56
CA TYR A 220 8.23 2.31 3.28
C TYR A 220 8.43 3.84 3.32
N GLY A 221 9.58 4.33 2.85
CA GLY A 221 9.88 5.77 2.80
C GLY A 221 9.04 6.51 1.76
N ILE A 222 9.18 6.11 0.49
CA ILE A 222 8.37 6.57 -0.64
C ILE A 222 7.75 5.34 -1.29
N TYR A 223 6.43 5.33 -1.43
CA TYR A 223 5.63 4.15 -1.75
C TYR A 223 4.45 4.45 -2.70
N PRO A 224 4.71 4.79 -3.98
CA PRO A 224 3.76 4.55 -5.05
C PRO A 224 3.51 3.05 -5.26
N VAL A 225 2.25 2.64 -5.10
CA VAL A 225 1.75 1.31 -5.42
C VAL A 225 0.51 1.41 -6.30
N SER A 226 0.25 0.42 -7.16
CA SER A 226 -0.97 0.35 -7.98
C SER A 226 -1.25 1.59 -8.85
N SER A 227 -0.20 2.25 -9.35
CA SER A 227 -0.26 3.61 -9.91
C SER A 227 0.29 3.69 -11.35
N GLU A 228 0.35 4.88 -11.94
CA GLU A 228 0.85 5.10 -13.31
C GLU A 228 1.60 6.45 -13.47
N ASN A 229 2.55 6.51 -14.41
CA ASN A 229 3.27 7.73 -14.83
C ASN A 229 3.97 8.45 -13.65
N ILE A 230 4.76 7.71 -12.87
CA ILE A 230 5.35 8.18 -11.60
C ILE A 230 6.82 8.64 -11.77
N LEU A 231 7.11 9.90 -11.44
CA LEU A 231 8.47 10.45 -11.38
C LEU A 231 8.92 10.70 -9.94
N ILE A 232 10.02 10.08 -9.52
CA ILE A 232 10.72 10.37 -8.26
C ILE A 232 12.09 10.97 -8.61
N GLU A 233 12.37 12.20 -8.19
CA GLU A 233 13.54 12.97 -8.61
C GLU A 233 14.20 13.72 -7.44
N GLU A 234 15.51 13.52 -7.25
CA GLU A 234 16.30 14.15 -6.16
C GLU A 234 15.75 13.85 -4.75
N ALA A 235 15.00 12.76 -4.61
CA ALA A 235 14.36 12.32 -3.38
C ALA A 235 15.33 11.58 -2.44
N GLU A 236 14.94 11.42 -1.18
CA GLU A 236 15.78 10.74 -0.18
C GLU A 236 14.94 9.89 0.79
N SER A 237 15.39 8.68 1.11
CA SER A 237 14.83 7.86 2.20
C SER A 237 15.91 7.38 3.17
N VAL A 238 15.68 7.60 4.47
CA VAL A 238 16.60 7.17 5.53
C VAL A 238 15.88 6.43 6.66
N GLY A 239 16.30 5.19 6.93
CA GLY A 239 15.93 4.47 8.14
C GLY A 239 14.68 3.58 8.07
N ALA A 240 14.10 3.34 6.89
CA ALA A 240 12.88 2.55 6.69
C ALA A 240 13.06 1.07 7.07
N SER A 241 12.06 0.42 7.67
CA SER A 241 12.11 -1.00 8.10
C SER A 241 11.79 -2.02 7.00
N ASP A 242 11.81 -1.55 5.75
CA ASP A 242 11.60 -2.26 4.50
C ASP A 242 12.31 -1.44 3.40
N ALA A 243 11.75 -1.28 2.20
CA ALA A 243 12.28 -0.41 1.15
C ALA A 243 12.28 1.09 1.51
N GLY A 244 13.37 1.78 1.18
CA GLY A 244 13.46 3.22 1.25
C GLY A 244 12.63 3.92 0.17
N ILE A 245 12.89 3.60 -1.09
CA ILE A 245 12.14 4.13 -2.25
C ILE A 245 11.62 2.97 -3.08
N TYR A 246 10.31 2.76 -3.03
CA TYR A 246 9.60 1.61 -3.59
C TYR A 246 8.69 2.04 -4.74
N VAL A 247 8.57 1.23 -5.79
CA VAL A 247 7.48 1.33 -6.77
C VAL A 247 6.87 -0.04 -6.95
N GLY A 248 5.58 -0.17 -6.63
CA GLY A 248 4.83 -1.43 -6.74
C GLY A 248 3.67 -1.38 -7.73
N GLN A 249 3.36 -2.50 -8.38
CA GLN A 249 2.19 -2.70 -9.24
C GLN A 249 1.89 -1.50 -10.16
N THR A 250 2.91 -0.93 -10.80
CA THR A 250 2.83 0.36 -11.49
C THR A 250 3.17 0.25 -12.98
N ASN A 251 2.48 1.00 -13.83
CA ASN A 251 2.63 0.88 -15.29
C ASN A 251 3.93 1.53 -15.81
N ASN A 252 4.16 2.81 -15.48
CA ASN A 252 5.37 3.55 -15.84
C ASN A 252 5.94 4.24 -14.59
N ALA A 253 7.23 4.05 -14.30
CA ALA A 253 7.93 4.76 -13.23
C ALA A 253 9.39 5.06 -13.54
N ILE A 254 9.86 6.23 -13.10
CA ILE A 254 11.25 6.67 -13.22
C ILE A 254 11.70 7.19 -11.85
N ILE A 255 12.70 6.54 -11.25
CA ILE A 255 13.37 7.00 -10.04
C ILE A 255 14.76 7.49 -10.43
N ARG A 256 15.06 8.77 -10.19
CA ARG A 256 16.35 9.35 -10.59
C ARG A 256 16.99 10.31 -9.62
N LYS A 257 18.33 10.37 -9.66
CA LYS A 257 19.19 11.25 -8.83
C LYS A 257 18.88 11.18 -7.32
N SER A 258 18.25 10.10 -6.88
CA SER A 258 17.69 9.96 -5.54
C SER A 258 18.64 9.14 -4.67
N ARG A 259 18.49 9.26 -3.34
CA ARG A 259 19.35 8.59 -2.36
C ARG A 259 18.52 7.70 -1.43
N ALA A 260 19.02 6.52 -1.12
CA ALA A 260 18.45 5.69 -0.06
C ALA A 260 19.55 5.14 0.83
N ALA A 261 19.46 5.38 2.14
CA ALA A 261 20.46 4.91 3.10
C ALA A 261 19.88 4.38 4.42
N PHE A 262 20.51 3.37 5.01
CA PHE A 262 20.08 2.71 6.25
C PHE A 262 18.62 2.21 6.25
N ASN A 263 18.10 1.84 5.07
CA ASN A 263 16.85 1.10 4.91
C ASN A 263 17.16 -0.40 4.81
N VAL A 264 16.16 -1.29 4.74
CA VAL A 264 16.42 -2.71 4.41
C VAL A 264 16.83 -2.80 2.95
N PHE A 265 15.96 -2.39 2.02
CA PHE A 265 16.36 -2.12 0.64
C PHE A 265 16.47 -0.61 0.40
N GLY A 266 17.48 -0.18 -0.33
CA GLY A 266 17.55 1.20 -0.80
C GLY A 266 16.39 1.52 -1.75
N PHE A 267 16.30 0.73 -2.82
CA PHE A 267 15.31 0.90 -3.89
C PHE A 267 14.64 -0.43 -4.27
N GLU A 268 13.33 -0.41 -4.52
CA GLU A 268 12.58 -1.57 -5.00
C GLU A 268 11.66 -1.24 -6.18
N ILE A 269 11.55 -2.22 -7.10
CA ILE A 269 10.61 -2.27 -8.22
C ILE A 269 9.88 -3.63 -8.13
N GLU A 270 8.59 -3.59 -7.80
CA GLU A 270 7.68 -4.73 -7.53
C GLU A 270 6.59 -4.79 -8.60
N ASN A 271 6.55 -5.83 -9.43
CA ASN A 271 5.46 -6.08 -10.40
C ASN A 271 5.14 -4.87 -11.30
N VAL A 272 6.19 -4.21 -11.83
CA VAL A 272 6.15 -2.99 -12.65
C VAL A 272 6.26 -3.30 -14.14
N ARG A 273 5.49 -2.61 -14.99
CA ARG A 273 5.56 -2.85 -16.46
C ARG A 273 6.67 -2.08 -17.18
N GLY A 274 7.09 -0.95 -16.63
CA GLY A 274 8.19 -0.14 -17.13
C GLY A 274 8.81 0.69 -16.02
N GLY A 275 9.89 0.22 -15.42
CA GLY A 275 10.61 0.90 -14.34
C GLY A 275 12.02 1.35 -14.74
N GLU A 276 12.44 2.53 -14.28
CA GLU A 276 13.83 2.99 -14.42
C GLU A 276 14.49 3.42 -13.11
N TYR A 277 15.75 3.01 -12.93
CA TYR A 277 16.70 3.59 -11.98
C TYR A 277 17.76 4.38 -12.75
N ASP A 278 17.71 5.72 -12.69
CA ASP A 278 18.65 6.65 -13.35
C ASP A 278 19.51 7.42 -12.32
N THR A 279 20.81 7.11 -12.27
CA THR A 279 21.81 7.91 -11.53
C THR A 279 21.50 8.07 -10.02
N ASN A 280 21.00 7.01 -9.37
CA ASN A 280 20.69 6.99 -7.93
C ASN A 280 21.86 6.48 -7.07
N LEU A 281 21.80 6.75 -5.76
CA LEU A 281 22.76 6.29 -4.75
C LEU A 281 22.09 5.44 -3.68
N ALA A 282 22.40 4.14 -3.64
CA ALA A 282 22.00 3.22 -2.59
C ALA A 282 23.21 2.88 -1.71
N GLU A 283 23.20 3.31 -0.44
CA GLU A 283 24.35 3.13 0.45
C GLU A 283 23.99 2.82 1.90
N CYS A 284 24.78 2.00 2.61
CA CYS A 284 24.51 1.61 4.01
C CYS A 284 23.13 0.95 4.26
N ASN A 285 22.43 0.45 3.24
CA ASN A 285 21.21 -0.38 3.42
C ASN A 285 21.60 -1.85 3.73
N THR A 286 20.64 -2.77 3.83
CA THR A 286 20.90 -4.23 3.78
C THR A 286 21.08 -4.72 2.34
N GLY A 287 20.31 -4.16 1.41
CA GLY A 287 20.45 -4.34 -0.04
C GLY A 287 20.31 -3.01 -0.78
N GLY A 288 21.02 -2.83 -1.89
CA GLY A 288 21.00 -1.58 -2.65
C GLY A 288 19.74 -1.42 -3.50
N PHE A 289 19.58 -2.29 -4.51
CA PHE A 289 18.48 -2.26 -5.48
C PHE A 289 17.80 -3.63 -5.61
N LEU A 290 16.48 -3.65 -5.80
CA LEU A 290 15.69 -4.84 -6.11
C LEU A 290 14.86 -4.63 -7.38
N VAL A 291 14.73 -5.67 -8.20
CA VAL A 291 13.74 -5.78 -9.29
C VAL A 291 13.13 -7.17 -9.19
N TYR A 292 11.84 -7.27 -8.86
CA TYR A 292 11.20 -8.56 -8.60
C TYR A 292 9.68 -8.58 -8.82
N ASP A 293 9.15 -9.79 -8.94
CA ASP A 293 7.71 -10.04 -8.84
C ASP A 293 7.36 -10.78 -7.54
N LEU A 294 6.27 -10.37 -6.89
CA LEU A 294 5.61 -11.03 -5.76
C LEU A 294 4.31 -11.72 -6.19
N ASP A 295 3.90 -12.73 -5.41
CA ASP A 295 2.74 -13.57 -5.69
C ASP A 295 1.43 -13.12 -5.00
N GLY A 296 0.31 -13.54 -5.58
CA GLY A 296 -1.05 -13.22 -5.12
C GLY A 296 -1.55 -11.82 -5.51
N LEU A 297 -0.81 -11.10 -6.37
CA LEU A 297 -1.02 -9.69 -6.69
C LEU A 297 -1.78 -9.45 -8.01
N ARG A 298 -2.18 -8.19 -8.24
CA ARG A 298 -3.07 -7.80 -9.36
C ARG A 298 -2.40 -7.80 -10.74
N GLN A 299 -1.09 -7.96 -10.81
CA GLN A 299 -0.29 -8.04 -12.04
C GLN A 299 1.14 -8.51 -11.72
N TYR A 300 1.94 -8.70 -12.76
CA TYR A 300 3.36 -9.06 -12.73
C TYR A 300 4.18 -8.06 -13.59
N GLY A 301 5.51 -8.14 -13.49
CA GLY A 301 6.44 -7.26 -14.17
C GLY A 301 6.59 -7.54 -15.67
N ASP A 302 7.24 -6.61 -16.38
CA ASP A 302 7.46 -6.75 -17.83
C ASP A 302 8.81 -6.22 -18.35
N ARG A 303 9.35 -5.11 -17.80
CA ARG A 303 10.73 -4.65 -18.10
C ARG A 303 11.24 -3.59 -17.12
N SER A 304 12.56 -3.56 -16.93
CA SER A 304 13.25 -2.53 -16.15
C SER A 304 14.59 -2.10 -16.74
N ARG A 305 15.03 -0.87 -16.45
CA ARG A 305 16.33 -0.34 -16.86
C ARG A 305 17.05 0.30 -15.68
N MET A 306 18.29 -0.08 -15.44
CA MET A 306 19.12 0.43 -14.35
C MET A 306 20.43 0.99 -14.90
N PHE A 307 20.61 2.32 -14.84
CA PHE A 307 21.83 2.96 -15.34
C PHE A 307 22.37 4.16 -14.55
N GLY A 308 23.70 4.29 -14.54
CA GLY A 308 24.41 5.39 -13.87
C GLY A 308 24.37 5.35 -12.35
N ASN A 309 23.77 4.33 -11.74
CA ASN A 309 23.56 4.23 -10.30
C ASN A 309 24.83 3.78 -9.56
N THR A 310 24.93 4.14 -8.29
CA THR A 310 25.95 3.61 -7.37
C THR A 310 25.26 2.81 -6.26
N ALA A 311 25.61 1.53 -6.13
CA ALA A 311 25.26 0.67 -4.99
C ALA A 311 26.53 0.40 -4.19
N ARG A 312 26.67 1.02 -3.01
CA ARG A 312 27.90 0.90 -2.20
C ARG A 312 27.69 0.61 -0.72
N MET A 313 28.56 -0.23 -0.14
CA MET A 313 28.52 -0.53 1.31
C MET A 313 27.13 -0.90 1.83
N ASN A 314 26.28 -1.60 1.04
CA ASN A 314 24.95 -2.01 1.48
C ASN A 314 25.04 -3.24 2.38
N ASN A 315 25.67 -3.05 3.55
CA ASN A 315 26.14 -4.08 4.45
C ASN A 315 25.43 -4.06 5.82
N THR A 316 24.45 -3.18 6.04
CA THR A 316 23.73 -3.09 7.32
C THR A 316 22.94 -4.39 7.57
N TYR A 317 23.03 -4.96 8.78
CA TYR A 317 22.31 -6.20 9.11
C TYR A 317 20.81 -6.09 8.82
N ASN A 318 20.17 -7.17 8.36
CA ASN A 318 18.74 -7.14 8.06
C ASN A 318 17.92 -6.89 9.33
N PHE A 319 17.14 -5.80 9.33
CA PHE A 319 16.39 -5.31 10.48
C PHE A 319 14.88 -5.20 10.20
N THR A 320 14.37 -5.95 9.21
CA THR A 320 13.00 -5.76 8.70
C THR A 320 11.91 -5.85 9.77
N SER A 321 10.81 -5.15 9.51
CA SER A 321 9.54 -5.33 10.21
C SER A 321 8.79 -6.60 9.77
N GLY A 322 9.08 -7.16 8.59
CA GLY A 322 8.59 -8.47 8.11
C GLY A 322 8.14 -8.50 6.65
N GLY A 323 7.79 -9.69 6.17
CA GLY A 323 7.51 -9.96 4.75
C GLY A 323 8.76 -10.44 4.00
N PHE A 324 8.66 -10.59 2.68
CA PHE A 324 9.68 -11.28 1.87
C PHE A 324 11.09 -10.65 1.99
N VAL A 325 11.20 -9.34 2.24
CA VAL A 325 12.49 -8.65 2.42
C VAL A 325 13.29 -9.11 3.65
N GLY A 326 12.70 -9.88 4.56
CA GLY A 326 13.44 -10.60 5.61
C GLY A 326 14.40 -11.67 5.06
N ASN A 327 14.17 -12.13 3.82
CA ASN A 327 14.99 -13.09 3.11
C ASN A 327 16.21 -12.44 2.40
N VAL A 328 16.47 -11.15 2.62
CA VAL A 328 17.51 -10.41 1.89
C VAL A 328 18.87 -10.57 2.60
N PRO A 329 19.88 -11.13 1.93
CA PRO A 329 21.24 -11.16 2.45
C PRO A 329 21.80 -9.74 2.58
N SER A 330 22.34 -9.41 3.75
CA SER A 330 23.18 -8.22 3.90
C SER A 330 24.38 -8.28 2.94
N GLY A 331 24.75 -7.14 2.37
CA GLY A 331 25.87 -7.04 1.42
C GLY A 331 25.47 -7.19 -0.04
N SER A 332 24.20 -6.95 -0.39
CA SER A 332 23.69 -7.16 -1.76
C SER A 332 23.60 -5.83 -2.52
N GLY A 333 24.40 -5.64 -3.59
CA GLY A 333 24.35 -4.42 -4.40
C GLY A 333 23.04 -4.29 -5.20
N MET A 334 22.70 -5.31 -5.98
CA MET A 334 21.43 -5.48 -6.68
C MET A 334 20.95 -6.93 -6.59
N ILE A 335 19.64 -7.14 -6.46
CA ILE A 335 19.00 -8.47 -6.61
C ILE A 335 17.94 -8.43 -7.73
N THR A 336 17.90 -9.46 -8.56
CA THR A 336 16.79 -9.74 -9.50
C THR A 336 16.13 -11.08 -9.17
N LEU A 337 14.81 -11.12 -9.05
CA LEU A 337 14.06 -12.33 -8.73
C LEU A 337 12.73 -12.39 -9.50
N SER A 338 12.50 -13.48 -10.25
CA SER A 338 11.20 -13.77 -10.88
C SER A 338 10.71 -12.74 -11.93
N TYR A 339 11.61 -12.04 -12.62
CA TYR A 339 11.27 -10.84 -13.42
C TYR A 339 11.92 -10.83 -14.82
N ASP A 340 11.17 -10.38 -15.83
CA ASP A 340 11.60 -10.36 -17.24
C ASP A 340 12.31 -9.06 -17.66
N ARG A 341 13.26 -9.17 -18.59
CA ARG A 341 13.85 -8.08 -19.39
C ARG A 341 14.40 -6.92 -18.55
N ILE A 342 15.66 -7.06 -18.13
CA ILE A 342 16.31 -6.09 -17.25
C ILE A 342 17.62 -5.60 -17.89
N ASP A 343 17.71 -4.32 -18.24
CA ASP A 343 18.96 -3.69 -18.65
C ASP A 343 19.73 -3.20 -17.40
N VAL A 344 21.01 -3.56 -17.25
CA VAL A 344 21.89 -3.08 -16.16
C VAL A 344 23.20 -2.58 -16.76
N PHE A 345 23.37 -1.25 -16.85
CA PHE A 345 24.53 -0.67 -17.55
C PHE A 345 25.05 0.66 -16.98
N ASN A 346 26.34 0.94 -17.15
CA ASN A 346 26.99 2.15 -16.62
C ASN A 346 26.88 2.35 -15.09
N ASN A 347 26.57 1.30 -14.30
CA ASN A 347 26.46 1.39 -12.84
C ASN A 347 27.80 1.11 -12.14
N THR A 348 27.92 1.54 -10.89
CA THR A 348 29.02 1.18 -9.98
C THR A 348 28.49 0.36 -8.81
N PHE A 349 29.02 -0.84 -8.62
CA PHE A 349 28.74 -1.70 -7.48
C PHE A 349 30.03 -1.82 -6.66
N GLU A 350 30.11 -1.23 -5.46
CA GLU A 350 31.36 -1.23 -4.68
C GLU A 350 31.21 -1.58 -3.19
N ASP A 351 32.14 -2.36 -2.66
CA ASP A 351 32.27 -2.71 -1.24
C ASP A 351 31.01 -3.37 -0.61
N ASN A 352 30.17 -4.04 -1.42
CA ASN A 352 28.99 -4.79 -0.93
C ASN A 352 29.40 -6.22 -0.53
N ASN A 353 29.12 -6.61 0.71
CA ASN A 353 29.72 -7.77 1.39
C ASN A 353 29.41 -9.15 0.79
N THR A 354 28.26 -9.32 0.12
CA THR A 354 27.79 -10.59 -0.47
C THR A 354 27.99 -10.65 -1.99
N ALA A 355 27.53 -9.63 -2.73
CA ALA A 355 27.79 -9.48 -4.16
C ALA A 355 27.42 -8.09 -4.69
N GLY A 356 27.92 -7.74 -5.87
CA GLY A 356 27.47 -6.56 -6.61
C GLY A 356 26.11 -6.80 -7.26
N LEU A 357 25.92 -7.96 -7.89
CA LEU A 357 24.66 -8.39 -8.53
C LEU A 357 24.33 -9.84 -8.16
N ILE A 358 23.08 -10.10 -7.76
CA ILE A 358 22.53 -11.43 -7.46
C ILE A 358 21.35 -11.69 -8.39
N HIS A 359 21.45 -12.76 -9.19
CA HIS A 359 20.47 -13.17 -10.18
C HIS A 359 19.84 -14.50 -9.76
N ALA A 360 18.53 -14.48 -9.47
CA ALA A 360 17.83 -15.55 -8.76
C ALA A 360 16.45 -15.88 -9.34
N SER A 361 15.93 -17.03 -8.94
CA SER A 361 14.60 -17.57 -9.21
C SER A 361 13.93 -18.05 -7.93
N TYR A 362 12.60 -18.17 -7.94
CA TYR A 362 11.87 -18.77 -6.82
C TYR A 362 12.08 -20.28 -6.67
N GLU A 363 12.66 -20.96 -7.67
CA GLU A 363 13.06 -22.38 -7.53
C GLU A 363 14.10 -22.57 -6.40
N LEU A 364 14.87 -21.52 -6.05
CA LEU A 364 15.76 -21.53 -4.88
C LEU A 364 15.05 -21.88 -3.56
N PHE A 365 13.82 -21.45 -3.38
CA PHE A 365 13.10 -21.63 -2.12
C PHE A 365 12.30 -22.94 -2.14
N PRO A 366 12.10 -23.64 -1.00
CA PRO A 366 11.20 -24.78 -0.93
C PRO A 366 9.73 -24.33 -1.10
N GLU A 367 8.88 -25.21 -1.61
CA GLU A 367 7.44 -24.98 -1.71
C GLU A 367 6.83 -24.77 -0.32
N GLY A 368 6.07 -23.67 -0.14
CA GLY A 368 5.58 -23.22 1.18
C GLY A 368 6.59 -22.43 2.03
N ALA A 369 7.90 -22.52 1.74
CA ALA A 369 8.97 -21.84 2.49
C ALA A 369 9.66 -20.73 1.67
N GLY A 370 8.85 -19.81 1.13
CA GLY A 370 9.32 -18.65 0.35
C GLY A 370 9.21 -18.79 -1.17
N ARG A 371 8.86 -19.97 -1.69
CA ARG A 371 8.44 -20.15 -3.09
C ARG A 371 6.93 -19.92 -3.20
N PRO A 372 6.44 -19.11 -4.18
CA PRO A 372 5.02 -18.97 -4.49
C PRO A 372 4.33 -20.30 -4.74
N PHE A 373 3.14 -20.46 -4.17
CA PHE A 373 2.24 -21.59 -4.47
C PHE A 373 1.42 -21.35 -5.74
N GLU A 374 1.25 -20.09 -6.16
CA GLU A 374 0.51 -19.78 -7.37
C GLU A 374 1.30 -20.08 -8.66
N LYS A 375 0.55 -20.48 -9.68
CA LYS A 375 1.06 -20.85 -11.01
C LYS A 375 0.81 -19.76 -12.06
N ARG A 376 0.45 -18.56 -11.58
CA ARG A 376 0.23 -17.33 -12.34
C ARG A 376 1.51 -16.51 -12.55
N ILE A 377 2.40 -16.54 -11.57
CA ILE A 377 3.74 -15.93 -11.61
C ILE A 377 4.73 -16.83 -12.38
N ASP A 378 5.74 -16.21 -13.00
CA ASP A 378 6.85 -16.90 -13.65
C ASP A 378 8.10 -16.83 -12.76
N TRP A 379 8.51 -17.97 -12.18
CA TRP A 379 9.51 -18.03 -11.11
C TRP A 379 10.93 -17.58 -11.48
N TYR A 380 11.23 -17.37 -12.76
CA TYR A 380 12.61 -17.22 -13.26
C TYR A 380 12.87 -15.77 -13.70
N THR A 381 14.07 -15.27 -13.44
CA THR A 381 14.54 -14.01 -14.03
C THR A 381 15.13 -14.30 -15.41
N GLU A 382 14.61 -13.68 -16.46
CA GLU A 382 15.01 -13.96 -17.85
C GLU A 382 15.20 -12.67 -18.67
N GLY A 383 16.13 -12.69 -19.63
CA GLY A 383 16.43 -11.52 -20.46
C GLY A 383 17.18 -10.40 -19.73
N LEU A 384 17.98 -10.72 -18.71
CA LEU A 384 18.85 -9.75 -18.02
C LEU A 384 20.11 -9.45 -18.88
N HIS A 385 20.33 -8.20 -19.27
CA HIS A 385 21.48 -7.74 -20.05
C HIS A 385 22.38 -6.82 -19.21
N VAL A 386 23.66 -7.19 -19.04
CA VAL A 386 24.62 -6.51 -18.16
C VAL A 386 25.86 -6.06 -18.94
N TRP A 387 26.08 -4.75 -19.11
CA TRP A 387 27.20 -4.21 -19.90
C TRP A 387 27.77 -2.88 -19.35
N ASN A 388 29.07 -2.63 -19.54
CA ASN A 388 29.78 -1.41 -19.16
C ASN A 388 29.58 -0.95 -17.68
N ASN A 389 29.39 -1.89 -16.74
CA ASN A 389 29.34 -1.59 -15.30
C ASN A 389 30.74 -1.70 -14.68
N THR A 390 30.93 -1.09 -13.50
CA THR A 390 32.12 -1.28 -12.66
C THR A 390 31.76 -2.03 -11.38
N PHE A 391 32.43 -3.14 -11.12
CA PHE A 391 32.27 -3.96 -9.92
C PHE A 391 33.57 -3.94 -9.10
N ARG A 392 33.53 -3.43 -7.87
CA ARG A 392 34.71 -3.23 -7.00
C ARG A 392 34.52 -3.89 -5.64
N ASN A 393 35.47 -4.73 -5.22
CA ASN A 393 35.56 -5.33 -3.87
C ASN A 393 34.34 -6.13 -3.36
N ASN A 394 33.33 -6.42 -4.19
CA ASN A 394 32.11 -7.08 -3.71
C ASN A 394 32.34 -8.55 -3.33
N GLY A 395 31.46 -9.11 -2.49
CA GLY A 395 31.56 -10.50 -2.03
C GLY A 395 32.69 -10.77 -1.03
N GLY A 396 33.29 -9.71 -0.48
CA GLY A 396 34.45 -9.81 0.40
C GLY A 396 34.18 -10.49 1.75
N HIS A 397 32.98 -10.32 2.33
CA HIS A 397 32.67 -10.71 3.72
C HIS A 397 31.22 -11.20 3.84
N LEU A 398 30.93 -12.40 3.32
CA LEU A 398 29.60 -13.00 3.40
C LEU A 398 29.05 -13.01 4.84
N PRO A 399 27.78 -12.62 5.06
CA PRO A 399 27.16 -12.70 6.38
C PRO A 399 27.10 -14.15 6.88
N LEU A 400 27.17 -14.31 8.20
CA LEU A 400 27.06 -15.60 8.86
C LEU A 400 25.60 -15.82 9.31
N PRO A 401 24.99 -17.00 9.05
CA PRO A 401 23.71 -17.37 9.64
C PRO A 401 23.84 -17.54 11.16
N THR A 402 22.72 -17.46 11.88
CA THR A 402 22.67 -17.87 13.30
C THR A 402 22.40 -19.36 13.44
N THR A 403 22.63 -19.89 14.63
CA THR A 403 22.22 -21.25 15.02
C THR A 403 20.71 -21.42 14.85
N SER A 404 19.92 -20.38 15.14
CA SER A 404 18.47 -20.37 14.90
C SER A 404 18.12 -20.49 13.42
N ASP A 405 18.82 -19.79 12.53
CA ASP A 405 18.56 -19.85 11.07
C ASP A 405 18.94 -21.23 10.51
N LEU A 406 20.03 -21.82 11.01
CA LEU A 406 20.48 -23.17 10.66
C LEU A 406 19.52 -24.26 11.16
N LEU A 407 18.93 -24.09 12.35
CA LEU A 407 17.92 -25.02 12.90
C LEU A 407 16.54 -24.86 12.24
N ALA A 408 16.18 -23.64 11.83
CA ALA A 408 14.94 -23.36 11.10
C ALA A 408 15.01 -23.72 9.60
N LEU A 409 16.19 -24.13 9.11
CA LEU A 409 16.47 -24.34 7.69
C LEU A 409 16.14 -23.10 6.84
N ASP A 410 16.42 -21.91 7.38
CA ASP A 410 16.19 -20.62 6.72
C ASP A 410 17.12 -20.48 5.50
N VAL A 411 16.61 -20.93 4.35
CA VAL A 411 17.33 -20.95 3.08
C VAL A 411 17.92 -19.59 2.74
N ALA A 412 17.20 -18.51 3.01
CA ALA A 412 17.62 -17.16 2.65
C ALA A 412 18.88 -16.71 3.39
N LYS A 413 18.92 -16.94 4.71
CA LYS A 413 20.06 -16.57 5.56
C LYS A 413 21.20 -17.58 5.53
N VAL A 414 20.91 -18.85 5.22
CA VAL A 414 21.93 -19.90 5.05
C VAL A 414 22.57 -19.86 3.66
N LEU A 415 21.88 -19.33 2.63
CA LEU A 415 22.38 -19.25 1.26
C LEU A 415 23.75 -18.54 1.12
N PRO A 416 24.04 -17.40 1.77
CA PRO A 416 25.38 -16.81 1.76
C PRO A 416 26.47 -17.77 2.24
N ALA A 417 26.21 -18.56 3.29
CA ALA A 417 27.15 -19.56 3.78
C ALA A 417 27.30 -20.76 2.84
N LEU A 418 26.20 -21.21 2.24
CA LEU A 418 26.23 -22.23 1.18
C LEU A 418 27.11 -21.74 0.01
N ILE A 419 26.92 -20.51 -0.46
CA ILE A 419 27.71 -19.90 -1.55
C ILE A 419 29.19 -19.81 -1.17
N GLY A 420 29.52 -19.34 0.03
CA GLY A 420 30.91 -19.26 0.51
C GLY A 420 31.62 -20.62 0.52
N LEU A 421 30.91 -21.69 0.92
CA LEU A 421 31.41 -23.06 0.87
C LEU A 421 31.53 -23.60 -0.57
N LYS A 422 30.56 -23.30 -1.45
CA LYS A 422 30.59 -23.71 -2.86
C LYS A 422 31.69 -23.02 -3.66
N ASN A 423 31.96 -21.74 -3.41
CA ASN A 423 33.07 -20.98 -3.99
C ASN A 423 34.43 -21.48 -3.46
N THR A 424 34.51 -21.82 -2.16
CA THR A 424 35.70 -22.47 -1.59
C THR A 424 35.96 -23.83 -2.26
N ALA A 425 34.94 -24.67 -2.40
CA ALA A 425 35.04 -25.96 -3.11
C ALA A 425 35.41 -25.78 -4.60
N ALA A 426 34.87 -24.76 -5.26
CA ALA A 426 35.23 -24.40 -6.63
C ALA A 426 36.71 -24.03 -6.77
N CYS A 427 37.30 -23.34 -5.78
CA CYS A 427 38.73 -23.02 -5.79
C CYS A 427 39.65 -24.19 -5.40
N LEU A 428 39.13 -25.22 -4.72
CA LEU A 428 39.85 -26.47 -4.48
C LEU A 428 39.83 -27.44 -5.68
N ASN A 429 39.03 -27.15 -6.72
CA ASN A 429 39.04 -27.90 -7.97
C ASN A 429 40.35 -27.61 -8.75
N PRO A 430 41.16 -28.62 -9.13
CA PRO A 430 42.40 -28.44 -9.89
C PRO A 430 42.26 -27.67 -11.21
N LEU A 431 41.06 -27.65 -11.82
CA LEU A 431 40.78 -26.88 -13.03
C LEU A 431 40.72 -25.37 -12.79
N ASN A 432 40.31 -24.95 -11.59
CA ASN A 432 40.10 -23.55 -11.20
C ASN A 432 41.20 -23.03 -10.26
N PHE A 433 42.00 -23.92 -9.65
CA PHE A 433 42.98 -23.58 -8.62
C PHE A 433 43.95 -22.47 -9.05
N SER A 434 44.37 -22.45 -10.32
CA SER A 434 45.23 -21.39 -10.88
C SER A 434 44.53 -20.03 -11.01
N GLN A 435 43.27 -20.01 -11.44
CA GLN A 435 42.42 -18.82 -11.50
C GLN A 435 42.20 -18.25 -10.09
N CYS A 436 41.88 -19.12 -9.13
CA CYS A 436 41.69 -18.73 -7.74
C CYS A 436 42.98 -18.23 -7.07
N LEU A 437 44.12 -18.92 -7.26
CA LEU A 437 45.41 -18.47 -6.75
C LEU A 437 45.81 -17.11 -7.34
N GLY A 438 45.58 -16.89 -8.65
CA GLY A 438 45.85 -15.63 -9.34
C GLY A 438 44.98 -14.46 -8.85
N ALA A 439 43.73 -14.73 -8.46
CA ALA A 439 42.81 -13.73 -7.88
C ALA A 439 43.00 -13.50 -6.36
N GLY A 440 43.94 -14.18 -5.70
CA GLY A 440 44.09 -14.14 -4.23
C GLY A 440 42.94 -14.82 -3.47
N ASN A 441 42.21 -15.70 -4.16
CA ASN A 441 40.88 -16.18 -3.82
C ASN A 441 40.91 -17.63 -3.31
N LEU A 442 41.35 -17.84 -2.06
CA LEU A 442 41.34 -19.15 -1.37
C LEU A 442 40.44 -19.17 -0.13
N GLY A 443 39.53 -18.19 -0.01
CA GLY A 443 38.71 -17.98 1.19
C GLY A 443 37.21 -18.11 0.93
N TYR A 444 36.46 -18.23 2.03
CA TYR A 444 35.00 -18.12 2.06
C TYR A 444 34.59 -16.71 1.58
N ARG A 445 34.08 -16.62 0.35
CA ARG A 445 33.74 -15.36 -0.35
C ARG A 445 32.52 -15.53 -1.25
N GLY A 446 31.83 -14.43 -1.52
CA GLY A 446 30.82 -14.32 -2.58
C GLY A 446 31.47 -14.15 -3.96
N ALA A 447 30.84 -13.37 -4.84
CA ALA A 447 31.38 -12.99 -6.15
C ALA A 447 30.90 -11.58 -6.54
N GLN A 448 31.44 -11.01 -7.62
CA GLN A 448 30.98 -9.71 -8.14
C GLN A 448 29.57 -9.85 -8.74
N ILE A 449 29.35 -10.89 -9.56
CA ILE A 449 28.05 -11.33 -10.07
C ILE A 449 27.78 -12.78 -9.61
N MET A 450 26.58 -13.06 -9.09
CA MET A 450 26.14 -14.40 -8.70
C MET A 450 24.87 -14.80 -9.45
N TRP A 451 24.80 -16.06 -9.90
CA TRP A 451 23.60 -16.67 -10.50
C TRP A 451 23.27 -18.01 -9.82
N ASP A 452 21.99 -18.31 -9.61
CA ASP A 452 21.56 -19.61 -9.08
C ASP A 452 21.77 -20.80 -10.04
N GLY A 453 21.80 -20.56 -11.36
CA GLY A 453 21.90 -21.61 -12.37
C GLY A 453 20.58 -22.32 -12.70
N LEU A 454 19.44 -21.76 -12.31
CA LEU A 454 18.11 -22.37 -12.40
C LEU A 454 17.29 -21.78 -13.55
N LEU A 455 16.54 -22.64 -14.25
CA LEU A 455 15.71 -22.33 -15.43
C LEU A 455 14.67 -23.43 -15.63
N ASP A 456 13.45 -23.07 -16.05
CA ASP A 456 12.41 -24.06 -16.40
C ASP A 456 12.68 -24.81 -17.71
N THR A 457 12.02 -25.97 -17.84
CA THR A 457 11.97 -26.81 -19.03
C THR A 457 10.56 -26.81 -19.64
N TRP A 458 10.43 -27.14 -20.93
CA TRP A 458 9.14 -27.26 -21.61
C TRP A 458 8.09 -28.03 -20.79
N SER A 459 6.87 -27.49 -20.76
CA SER A 459 5.71 -28.08 -20.09
C SER A 459 4.53 -28.22 -21.06
N ASP A 460 3.88 -29.38 -21.08
CA ASP A 460 2.66 -29.63 -21.87
C ASP A 460 1.39 -29.00 -21.23
N CYS A 461 1.56 -28.00 -20.36
CA CYS A 461 0.48 -27.30 -19.67
C CYS A 461 -0.49 -26.62 -20.66
N PRO A 462 -1.82 -26.76 -20.51
CA PRO A 462 -2.78 -26.04 -21.34
C PRO A 462 -2.69 -24.51 -21.14
N TYR A 463 -3.05 -23.76 -22.17
CA TYR A 463 -3.10 -22.30 -22.10
C TYR A 463 -4.20 -21.85 -21.11
N PRO A 464 -3.93 -20.87 -20.22
CA PRO A 464 -4.83 -20.51 -19.12
C PRO A 464 -6.14 -19.84 -19.58
N VAL A 465 -7.18 -19.98 -18.76
CA VAL A 465 -8.53 -19.42 -18.99
C VAL A 465 -9.03 -18.55 -17.83
N ASP A 466 -9.93 -17.62 -18.14
CA ASP A 466 -10.65 -16.80 -17.17
C ASP A 466 -11.70 -17.62 -16.37
N ALA A 467 -12.37 -16.98 -15.40
CA ALA A 467 -13.41 -17.60 -14.60
C ALA A 467 -14.68 -18.05 -15.38
N ASN A 468 -14.77 -17.70 -16.68
CA ASN A 468 -15.86 -18.08 -17.58
C ASN A 468 -15.44 -19.16 -18.60
N GLY A 469 -14.16 -19.54 -18.65
CA GLY A 469 -13.59 -20.48 -19.63
C GLY A 469 -13.06 -19.86 -20.93
N ASN A 470 -12.95 -18.52 -21.03
CA ASN A 470 -12.31 -17.83 -22.16
C ASN A 470 -10.79 -17.84 -22.02
N LEU A 471 -10.04 -17.86 -23.12
CA LEU A 471 -8.57 -17.74 -23.08
C LEU A 471 -8.14 -16.39 -22.49
N VAL A 472 -7.20 -16.41 -21.53
CA VAL A 472 -6.61 -15.20 -20.95
C VAL A 472 -5.86 -14.39 -22.03
N PRO A 473 -5.88 -13.04 -22.00
CA PRO A 473 -5.07 -12.23 -22.91
C PRO A 473 -3.58 -12.57 -22.86
N ARG A 474 -2.84 -12.24 -23.93
CA ARG A 474 -1.37 -12.35 -23.99
C ARG A 474 -0.76 -11.12 -24.63
N ASP A 475 0.52 -10.93 -24.37
CA ASP A 475 1.33 -9.91 -25.02
C ASP A 475 1.74 -10.30 -26.45
N GLU A 476 2.57 -9.47 -27.07
CA GLU A 476 3.11 -9.68 -28.43
C GLU A 476 4.12 -10.85 -28.54
N ARG A 477 4.69 -11.32 -27.43
CA ARG A 477 5.59 -12.50 -27.36
C ARG A 477 4.81 -13.81 -27.14
N GLY A 478 3.58 -13.71 -26.63
CA GLY A 478 2.73 -14.84 -26.28
C GLY A 478 2.70 -15.19 -24.78
N LYS A 479 3.33 -14.38 -23.91
CA LYS A 479 3.24 -14.53 -22.45
C LYS A 479 1.82 -14.19 -21.99
N PRO A 480 1.12 -15.06 -21.24
CA PRO A 480 -0.23 -14.79 -20.77
C PRO A 480 -0.22 -13.68 -19.70
N LEU A 481 -1.19 -12.78 -19.77
CA LEU A 481 -1.33 -11.63 -18.87
C LEU A 481 -2.22 -12.02 -17.67
N LEU A 482 -1.63 -12.77 -16.73
CA LEU A 482 -2.30 -13.23 -15.51
C LEU A 482 -2.22 -12.19 -14.38
N GLY A 483 -3.10 -12.36 -13.39
CA GLY A 483 -3.22 -11.50 -12.20
C GLY A 483 -4.25 -12.08 -11.21
N SER A 484 -4.39 -11.45 -10.05
CA SER A 484 -5.23 -11.92 -8.92
C SER A 484 -6.68 -12.28 -9.27
N GLU A 485 -7.24 -11.64 -10.29
CA GLU A 485 -8.59 -11.78 -10.84
C GLU A 485 -8.79 -13.02 -11.73
N HIS A 486 -7.71 -13.62 -12.22
CA HIS A 486 -7.72 -14.85 -13.00
C HIS A 486 -7.62 -16.08 -12.07
N PRO A 487 -8.30 -17.22 -12.37
CA PRO A 487 -8.10 -18.46 -11.60
C PRO A 487 -6.63 -18.89 -11.54
N ASN A 488 -6.21 -19.52 -10.44
CA ASN A 488 -4.89 -20.15 -10.35
C ASN A 488 -4.87 -21.42 -11.23
N PRO A 489 -4.02 -21.54 -12.26
CA PRO A 489 -4.02 -22.70 -13.14
C PRO A 489 -3.42 -23.95 -12.47
N GLU A 490 -3.70 -25.14 -13.02
CA GLU A 490 -3.21 -26.42 -12.45
C GLU A 490 -1.69 -26.59 -12.58
N CYS A 491 -1.06 -25.92 -13.56
CA CYS A 491 0.37 -25.94 -13.87
C CYS A 491 0.84 -24.55 -14.37
N HIS A 492 2.16 -24.30 -14.36
CA HIS A 492 2.73 -23.11 -15.01
C HIS A 492 2.71 -23.29 -16.53
N TYR A 493 2.23 -22.27 -17.24
CA TYR A 493 2.27 -22.20 -18.69
C TYR A 493 3.53 -21.45 -19.17
N ASN A 494 4.47 -22.16 -19.80
CA ASN A 494 5.76 -21.59 -20.21
C ASN A 494 6.12 -21.78 -21.70
N GLN A 495 5.23 -22.39 -22.50
CA GLN A 495 5.54 -22.81 -23.89
C GLN A 495 6.00 -21.66 -24.80
N TYR A 496 5.62 -20.41 -24.48
CA TYR A 496 6.03 -19.20 -25.18
C TYR A 496 7.55 -18.92 -25.11
N LYS A 497 8.28 -19.54 -24.17
CA LYS A 497 9.75 -19.45 -24.03
C LYS A 497 10.52 -20.38 -24.99
N PHE A 498 9.82 -21.27 -25.70
CA PHE A 498 10.41 -22.42 -26.39
C PHE A 498 9.93 -22.53 -27.84
N ASN A 499 10.71 -23.22 -28.68
CA ASN A 499 10.31 -23.58 -30.04
C ASN A 499 9.23 -24.70 -29.99
N PRO A 500 8.02 -24.49 -30.55
CA PRO A 500 6.91 -25.46 -30.47
C PRO A 500 7.08 -26.70 -31.38
N SER A 501 8.25 -26.92 -31.97
CA SER A 501 8.57 -28.11 -32.78
C SER A 501 9.84 -28.84 -32.34
N THR A 502 10.76 -28.18 -31.61
CA THR A 502 11.95 -28.83 -31.01
C THR A 502 11.94 -28.87 -29.48
N HIS A 503 11.03 -28.09 -28.85
CA HIS A 503 10.96 -27.85 -27.41
C HIS A 503 12.26 -27.24 -26.82
N GLU A 504 13.14 -26.70 -27.68
CA GLU A 504 14.34 -25.98 -27.27
C GLU A 504 14.01 -24.54 -26.87
N ARG A 505 14.62 -24.05 -25.79
CA ARG A 505 14.46 -22.67 -25.29
C ARG A 505 14.97 -21.68 -26.34
N ILE A 506 14.22 -20.62 -26.59
CA ILE A 506 14.59 -19.58 -27.57
C ILE A 506 15.68 -18.70 -26.94
N LYS A 507 16.89 -18.71 -27.50
CA LYS A 507 18.05 -17.99 -26.94
C LYS A 507 18.61 -16.94 -27.91
N PRO A 508 19.15 -15.82 -27.41
CA PRO A 508 19.14 -15.35 -26.02
C PRO A 508 17.78 -14.82 -25.49
N ASP A 509 16.73 -14.71 -26.32
CA ASP A 509 15.54 -13.90 -25.98
C ASP A 509 14.79 -14.35 -24.71
N TRP A 510 14.81 -15.65 -24.41
CA TRP A 510 14.34 -16.26 -23.16
C TRP A 510 15.47 -17.04 -22.47
N TRP A 511 16.69 -16.53 -22.48
CA TRP A 511 17.82 -17.02 -21.68
C TRP A 511 17.93 -16.23 -20.36
N SER A 512 18.58 -16.79 -19.34
CA SER A 512 18.70 -16.16 -18.01
C SER A 512 19.34 -14.77 -18.09
N SER A 513 20.57 -14.69 -18.62
CA SER A 513 21.28 -13.42 -18.76
C SER A 513 22.36 -13.40 -19.85
N CYS A 514 22.54 -12.23 -20.44
CA CYS A 514 23.68 -11.86 -21.27
C CYS A 514 24.57 -10.86 -20.53
N ILE A 515 25.86 -11.17 -20.39
CA ILE A 515 26.84 -10.35 -19.69
C ILE A 515 27.97 -10.05 -20.67
N ASP A 516 28.22 -8.77 -20.93
CA ASP A 516 29.17 -8.33 -21.96
C ASP A 516 30.60 -8.14 -21.41
N GLU A 517 31.58 -8.11 -22.31
CA GLU A 517 33.02 -8.11 -21.99
C GLU A 517 33.57 -6.74 -21.59
N ASP A 518 32.75 -5.69 -21.66
CA ASP A 518 33.09 -4.31 -21.28
C ASP A 518 32.80 -3.98 -19.80
N ASN A 519 32.24 -4.92 -19.03
CA ASN A 519 32.13 -4.78 -17.58
C ASN A 519 33.53 -4.87 -16.92
N VAL A 520 33.84 -3.92 -16.05
CA VAL A 520 35.10 -3.84 -15.30
C VAL A 520 34.96 -4.51 -13.95
N PHE A 521 35.90 -5.41 -13.62
CA PHE A 521 35.94 -6.12 -12.33
C PHE A 521 37.24 -5.81 -11.58
N GLU A 522 37.12 -5.38 -10.33
CA GLU A 522 38.21 -4.99 -9.43
C GLU A 522 38.02 -5.67 -8.05
N GLY A 523 39.04 -6.35 -7.52
CA GLY A 523 38.98 -6.97 -6.19
C GLY A 523 39.65 -8.35 -6.11
N SER A 524 39.25 -9.16 -5.12
CA SER A 524 39.78 -10.51 -4.87
C SER A 524 38.71 -11.62 -4.78
N SER A 525 37.49 -11.31 -5.21
CA SER A 525 36.37 -12.25 -5.38
C SER A 525 36.24 -12.63 -6.87
N PRO A 526 35.62 -13.77 -7.23
CA PRO A 526 35.35 -14.11 -8.62
C PRO A 526 34.50 -13.04 -9.32
N ASP A 527 34.75 -12.78 -10.60
CA ASP A 527 33.91 -11.90 -11.44
C ASP A 527 32.48 -12.45 -11.56
N PHE A 528 32.34 -13.77 -11.63
CA PHE A 528 31.10 -14.47 -11.83
C PHE A 528 31.09 -15.83 -11.10
N ALA A 529 29.98 -16.17 -10.45
CA ALA A 529 29.75 -17.49 -9.87
C ALA A 529 28.31 -17.98 -10.08
N ASN A 530 28.16 -19.08 -10.82
CA ASN A 530 26.94 -19.88 -10.83
C ASN A 530 27.01 -20.88 -9.67
N PHE A 531 26.14 -20.75 -8.67
CA PHE A 531 26.18 -21.56 -7.44
C PHE A 531 25.27 -22.81 -7.45
N HIS A 532 24.61 -23.11 -8.57
CA HIS A 532 23.84 -24.35 -8.77
C HIS A 532 22.76 -24.62 -7.68
N GLY A 533 22.00 -23.58 -7.33
CA GLY A 533 20.89 -23.62 -6.39
C GLY A 533 21.26 -24.18 -5.00
N LEU A 534 20.31 -24.89 -4.37
CA LEU A 534 20.52 -25.49 -3.04
C LEU A 534 21.24 -26.84 -3.03
N ARG A 535 21.74 -27.34 -4.17
CA ARG A 535 22.39 -28.67 -4.25
C ARG A 535 23.56 -28.76 -3.25
N GLY A 536 23.56 -29.73 -2.33
CA GLY A 536 24.57 -29.88 -1.29
C GLY A 536 24.31 -29.10 0.01
N LEU A 537 23.17 -28.43 0.15
CA LEU A 537 22.73 -27.81 1.41
C LEU A 537 22.65 -28.84 2.56
N GLU A 538 22.33 -30.10 2.24
CA GLU A 538 22.32 -31.22 3.19
C GLU A 538 23.69 -31.45 3.85
N VAL A 539 24.79 -31.15 3.16
CA VAL A 539 26.16 -31.24 3.69
C VAL A 539 26.43 -30.10 4.68
N VAL A 540 25.89 -28.91 4.41
CA VAL A 540 26.03 -27.74 5.30
C VAL A 540 25.23 -27.94 6.59
N ILE A 541 24.00 -28.47 6.49
CA ILE A 541 23.16 -28.81 7.65
C ILE A 541 23.85 -29.90 8.50
N ALA A 542 24.37 -30.95 7.87
CA ALA A 542 25.10 -32.02 8.57
C ALA A 542 26.40 -31.54 9.23
N ALA A 543 27.07 -30.53 8.66
CA ALA A 543 28.24 -29.90 9.25
C ALA A 543 27.87 -29.00 10.44
N ALA A 544 26.80 -28.21 10.33
CA ALA A 544 26.32 -27.30 11.37
C ALA A 544 25.73 -28.02 12.60
N THR A 545 25.16 -29.21 12.42
CA THR A 545 24.54 -30.01 13.50
C THR A 545 25.50 -31.04 14.14
N ALA A 546 26.78 -31.03 13.76
CA ALA A 546 27.77 -31.99 14.27
C ALA A 546 28.17 -31.74 15.74
N ASP A 547 28.41 -32.83 16.48
CA ASP A 547 28.87 -32.81 17.87
C ASP A 547 30.28 -32.17 17.97
N PRO A 548 30.41 -30.97 18.60
CA PRO A 548 31.70 -30.26 18.65
C PRO A 548 32.75 -30.95 19.54
N SER A 549 32.38 -31.99 20.30
CA SER A 549 33.36 -32.84 21.00
C SER A 549 34.09 -33.82 20.07
N LYS A 550 33.67 -33.95 18.79
CA LYS A 550 34.24 -34.87 17.79
C LYS A 550 34.70 -34.16 16.50
N PRO A 551 35.61 -33.17 16.56
CA PRO A 551 36.02 -32.38 15.39
C PRO A 551 36.66 -33.20 14.25
N ALA A 552 37.18 -34.40 14.55
CA ALA A 552 37.71 -35.31 13.53
C ALA A 552 36.61 -35.94 12.64
N ASP A 553 35.39 -36.09 13.16
CA ASP A 553 34.25 -36.60 12.39
C ASP A 553 33.62 -35.51 11.52
N LEU A 554 33.72 -34.22 11.88
CA LEU A 554 33.20 -33.10 11.09
C LEU A 554 33.92 -32.97 9.73
N LEU A 555 35.24 -32.71 9.76
CA LEU A 555 36.04 -32.65 8.54
C LEU A 555 36.09 -34.02 7.83
N GLY A 556 35.97 -35.10 8.61
CA GLY A 556 35.83 -36.47 8.12
C GLY A 556 34.57 -36.70 7.31
N ALA A 557 33.40 -36.24 7.75
CA ALA A 557 32.12 -36.43 7.07
C ALA A 557 32.06 -35.61 5.78
N VAL A 558 32.42 -34.32 5.85
CA VAL A 558 32.42 -33.39 4.71
C VAL A 558 33.36 -33.88 3.59
N LEU A 559 34.54 -34.44 3.92
CA LEU A 559 35.53 -34.86 2.92
C LEU A 559 35.52 -36.37 2.57
N LYS A 560 34.87 -37.25 3.35
CA LYS A 560 34.71 -38.68 3.01
C LYS A 560 33.33 -39.01 2.40
N GLY A 561 32.32 -38.18 2.63
CA GLY A 561 30.96 -38.38 2.11
C GLY A 561 30.77 -37.98 0.64
N LEU A 562 31.66 -37.12 0.11
CA LEU A 562 31.58 -36.60 -1.25
C LEU A 562 32.65 -37.23 -2.15
N THR A 563 32.23 -38.03 -3.13
CA THR A 563 33.08 -38.40 -4.27
C THR A 563 33.48 -37.16 -5.07
N ALA A 564 34.57 -37.24 -5.85
CA ALA A 564 34.96 -36.16 -6.76
C ALA A 564 33.81 -35.72 -7.69
N THR A 565 32.95 -36.65 -8.12
CA THR A 565 31.75 -36.36 -8.91
C THR A 565 30.71 -35.54 -8.15
N GLN A 566 30.50 -35.81 -6.85
CA GLN A 566 29.59 -35.02 -6.02
C GLN A 566 30.20 -33.64 -5.69
N LEU A 567 31.51 -33.56 -5.45
CA LEU A 567 32.20 -32.28 -5.26
C LEU A 567 32.08 -31.38 -6.51
N LEU A 568 32.16 -31.97 -7.70
CA LEU A 568 31.92 -31.31 -8.99
C LEU A 568 30.44 -30.92 -9.25
N GLN A 569 29.49 -31.42 -8.47
CA GLN A 569 28.07 -31.01 -8.52
C GLN A 569 27.69 -30.04 -7.40
N PHE A 570 28.53 -29.92 -6.37
CA PHE A 570 28.39 -28.97 -5.27
C PHE A 570 29.05 -27.62 -5.58
N ALA A 571 30.31 -27.67 -6.04
CA ALA A 571 31.14 -26.49 -6.29
C ALA A 571 30.51 -25.54 -7.32
N SER A 572 30.67 -24.24 -7.10
CA SER A 572 30.25 -23.20 -8.05
C SER A 572 31.00 -23.32 -9.38
N SER A 573 30.31 -23.00 -10.48
CA SER A 573 30.95 -22.80 -11.78
C SER A 573 31.28 -21.32 -11.99
N TYR A 574 32.52 -21.02 -12.35
CA TYR A 574 32.96 -19.70 -12.78
C TYR A 574 32.91 -19.53 -14.31
N ASP A 575 32.24 -20.44 -15.03
CA ASP A 575 32.13 -20.38 -16.49
C ASP A 575 31.05 -19.37 -16.95
N ILE A 576 31.48 -18.16 -17.27
CA ILE A 576 30.65 -17.08 -17.84
C ILE A 576 30.36 -17.23 -19.35
N LYS A 577 31.01 -18.16 -20.09
CA LYS A 577 30.85 -18.25 -21.57
C LYS A 577 29.40 -18.42 -22.05
N PRO A 578 28.49 -19.16 -21.37
CA PRO A 578 27.07 -19.21 -21.75
C PRO A 578 26.37 -17.84 -21.74
N HIS A 579 26.86 -16.89 -20.95
CA HIS A 579 26.32 -15.53 -20.85
C HIS A 579 26.99 -14.55 -21.83
N ARG A 580 28.06 -14.95 -22.53
CA ARG A 580 28.65 -14.16 -23.63
C ARG A 580 27.81 -14.33 -24.91
N CYS A 581 26.58 -13.84 -24.89
CA CYS A 581 25.52 -14.19 -25.85
C CYS A 581 25.91 -14.02 -27.34
N VAL A 582 26.67 -12.99 -27.70
CA VAL A 582 27.18 -12.81 -29.07
C VAL A 582 28.05 -13.99 -29.51
N ALA A 583 28.91 -14.51 -28.64
CA ALA A 583 29.79 -15.65 -28.92
C ALA A 583 29.07 -17.00 -28.76
N ALA A 584 28.11 -17.11 -27.83
CA ALA A 584 27.38 -18.35 -27.57
C ALA A 584 26.22 -18.60 -28.55
N TYR A 585 25.53 -17.54 -28.99
CA TYR A 585 24.24 -17.60 -29.70
C TYR A 585 24.18 -16.71 -30.96
N GLY A 586 25.26 -16.00 -31.31
CA GLY A 586 25.37 -15.22 -32.56
C GLY A 586 24.64 -13.86 -32.58
N LYS A 587 23.85 -13.54 -31.55
CA LYS A 587 23.28 -12.21 -31.29
C LYS A 587 23.30 -11.90 -29.80
N ASN A 588 23.19 -10.62 -29.45
CA ASN A 588 22.90 -10.21 -28.08
C ASN A 588 21.40 -9.95 -27.88
N LEU A 589 21.01 -9.62 -26.64
CA LEU A 589 19.73 -8.96 -26.37
C LEU A 589 19.71 -7.55 -27.01
N ALA A 590 18.51 -7.04 -27.27
CA ALA A 590 18.32 -5.67 -27.77
C ALA A 590 18.04 -4.74 -26.59
N PRO A 591 18.80 -3.64 -26.41
CA PRO A 591 18.58 -2.69 -25.30
C PRO A 591 17.15 -2.17 -25.25
N LEU A 592 16.60 -2.07 -24.04
CA LEU A 592 15.21 -1.73 -23.83
C LEU A 592 14.92 -0.25 -24.13
N PRO A 593 13.74 0.06 -24.69
CA PRO A 593 13.34 1.45 -24.92
C PRO A 593 13.19 2.18 -23.58
N PRO A 594 13.59 3.46 -23.47
CA PRO A 594 13.37 4.24 -22.27
C PRO A 594 11.90 4.34 -21.89
N VAL A 595 11.62 4.36 -20.58
CA VAL A 595 10.29 4.68 -20.05
C VAL A 595 9.99 6.15 -20.35
N VAL A 596 8.80 6.43 -20.90
CA VAL A 596 8.37 7.79 -21.25
C VAL A 596 7.12 8.11 -20.44
N ILE A 597 7.29 8.94 -19.42
CA ILE A 597 6.17 9.60 -18.73
C ILE A 597 5.63 10.69 -19.68
N PRO A 598 4.35 10.62 -20.09
CA PRO A 598 3.77 11.63 -20.97
C PRO A 598 3.61 12.99 -20.27
N ALA A 599 3.41 14.04 -21.06
CA ALA A 599 3.18 15.37 -20.52
C ALA A 599 1.78 15.44 -19.89
N PHE A 600 1.72 15.72 -18.58
CA PHE A 600 0.48 15.84 -17.82
C PHE A 600 -0.52 16.79 -18.47
N LYS A 601 -1.79 16.38 -18.46
CA LYS A 601 -2.94 17.18 -18.88
C LYS A 601 -4.06 16.92 -17.88
N ARG A 602 -4.71 17.99 -17.41
CA ARG A 602 -5.98 17.86 -16.69
C ARG A 602 -6.97 17.07 -17.53
N SER A 603 -7.68 16.13 -16.92
CA SER A 603 -8.86 15.50 -17.52
C SER A 603 -9.99 16.52 -17.60
N GLY A 604 -10.08 17.41 -16.61
CA GLY A 604 -11.14 18.41 -16.49
C GLY A 604 -12.49 17.76 -16.19
N GLU A 605 -12.51 16.57 -15.60
CA GLU A 605 -13.73 15.91 -15.08
C GLU A 605 -14.29 16.69 -13.88
N TYR A 606 -13.41 17.45 -13.21
CA TYR A 606 -13.62 18.14 -11.95
C TYR A 606 -13.96 19.63 -12.14
N ASP A 607 -15.07 20.06 -11.54
CA ASP A 607 -15.50 21.47 -11.57
C ASP A 607 -14.66 22.38 -10.64
N PRO A 608 -14.53 23.68 -10.96
CA PRO A 608 -13.96 24.66 -10.06
C PRO A 608 -14.84 24.89 -8.82
N ALA A 609 -14.17 25.22 -7.70
CA ALA A 609 -14.82 25.45 -6.41
C ALA A 609 -15.88 26.58 -6.48
N PRO A 610 -17.06 26.41 -5.83
CA PRO A 610 -18.07 27.46 -5.75
C PRO A 610 -17.59 28.67 -4.97
N THR A 611 -18.12 29.85 -5.30
CA THR A 611 -17.79 31.09 -4.59
C THR A 611 -18.55 31.19 -3.26
N GLU A 612 -18.00 31.88 -2.27
CA GLU A 612 -18.68 32.11 -0.98
C GLU A 612 -20.06 32.79 -1.15
N ALA A 613 -20.20 33.70 -2.13
CA ALA A 613 -21.48 34.32 -2.45
C ALA A 613 -22.49 33.33 -3.04
N GLU A 614 -22.03 32.33 -3.80
CA GLU A 614 -22.85 31.24 -4.35
C GLU A 614 -23.30 30.27 -3.25
N ILE A 615 -22.39 29.88 -2.35
CA ILE A 615 -22.68 29.06 -1.16
C ILE A 615 -23.75 29.75 -0.30
N GLN A 616 -23.54 31.01 0.08
CA GLN A 616 -24.51 31.74 0.88
C GLN A 616 -25.86 31.97 0.19
N LYS A 617 -25.89 32.09 -1.14
CA LYS A 617 -27.14 32.24 -1.90
C LYS A 617 -27.97 30.94 -1.88
N LEU A 618 -27.34 29.79 -2.10
CA LEU A 618 -28.03 28.50 -2.20
C LEU A 618 -28.40 27.92 -0.82
N CYS A 619 -27.51 28.02 0.17
CA CYS A 619 -27.77 27.55 1.53
C CYS A 619 -28.75 28.42 2.34
N LYS A 620 -29.20 29.56 1.79
CA LYS A 620 -30.28 30.40 2.35
C LYS A 620 -31.57 30.34 1.50
N ALA A 621 -31.63 29.45 0.51
CA ALA A 621 -32.78 29.27 -0.38
C ALA A 621 -33.73 28.16 0.09
N GLY A 622 -34.90 28.07 -0.54
CA GLY A 622 -35.93 27.08 -0.22
C GLY A 622 -36.86 27.50 0.91
N SER A 623 -37.62 26.52 1.42
CA SER A 623 -38.64 26.70 2.47
C SER A 623 -38.61 25.54 3.45
N ALA A 624 -38.89 25.80 4.73
CA ALA A 624 -39.00 24.77 5.76
C ALA A 624 -40.01 23.67 5.37
N GLY A 625 -39.69 22.41 5.68
CA GLY A 625 -40.48 21.24 5.29
C GLY A 625 -40.22 20.73 3.86
N THR A 626 -39.40 21.41 3.06
CA THR A 626 -38.97 20.95 1.72
C THR A 626 -37.45 20.92 1.60
N VAL A 627 -36.90 19.74 1.27
CA VAL A 627 -35.46 19.51 1.12
C VAL A 627 -34.85 20.45 0.08
N ASN A 628 -33.75 21.11 0.44
CA ASN A 628 -33.05 22.06 -0.41
C ASN A 628 -32.09 21.35 -1.38
N PHE A 629 -32.64 20.63 -2.35
CA PHE A 629 -31.89 19.91 -3.37
C PHE A 629 -30.97 20.83 -4.20
N ALA A 630 -31.40 22.06 -4.49
CA ALA A 630 -30.59 23.04 -5.23
C ALA A 630 -29.29 23.44 -4.50
N ALA A 631 -29.27 23.41 -3.16
CA ALA A 631 -28.02 23.51 -2.41
C ALA A 631 -27.23 22.20 -2.43
N ALA A 632 -27.89 21.05 -2.27
CA ALA A 632 -27.24 19.74 -2.26
C ALA A 632 -26.47 19.45 -3.56
N GLU A 633 -27.08 19.75 -4.72
CA GLU A 633 -26.53 19.52 -6.05
C GLU A 633 -25.23 20.33 -6.34
N ARG A 634 -25.01 21.49 -5.67
CA ARG A 634 -23.90 22.42 -6.02
C ARG A 634 -22.99 22.85 -4.86
N VAL A 635 -23.44 22.93 -3.61
CA VAL A 635 -22.69 23.57 -2.50
C VAL A 635 -22.68 22.79 -1.18
N ASN A 636 -21.63 23.02 -0.38
CA ASN A 636 -21.48 22.48 0.96
C ASN A 636 -21.95 23.53 1.97
N CYS A 637 -23.07 23.28 2.66
CA CYS A 637 -23.67 24.28 3.54
C CYS A 637 -23.04 24.29 4.93
N PRO A 638 -22.73 25.48 5.50
CA PRO A 638 -22.14 25.60 6.84
C PRO A 638 -22.88 24.89 7.97
N THR A 639 -24.21 24.76 7.91
CA THR A 639 -25.00 24.01 8.90
C THR A 639 -26.02 23.07 8.23
N LEU A 640 -26.28 21.93 8.88
CA LEU A 640 -27.09 20.83 8.33
C LEU A 640 -28.55 21.21 8.08
N ASP A 641 -29.09 22.12 8.89
CA ASP A 641 -30.48 22.60 8.80
C ASP A 641 -30.77 23.32 7.48
N GLN A 642 -29.75 23.89 6.83
CA GLN A 642 -29.84 24.58 5.54
C GLN A 642 -30.22 23.66 4.36
N TYR A 643 -30.12 22.34 4.55
CA TYR A 643 -30.65 21.34 3.61
C TYR A 643 -32.12 20.98 3.87
N HIS A 644 -32.71 21.43 4.97
CA HIS A 644 -34.09 21.14 5.41
C HIS A 644 -34.44 19.64 5.42
N LEU A 645 -33.53 18.77 5.86
CA LEU A 645 -33.71 17.30 5.81
C LEU A 645 -34.74 16.75 6.82
N PHE A 646 -34.87 17.38 7.98
CA PHE A 646 -35.65 16.87 9.12
C PHE A 646 -36.71 17.89 9.57
N ALA A 647 -37.80 17.41 10.17
CA ALA A 647 -38.90 18.25 10.65
C ALA A 647 -38.51 19.13 11.85
N ASP A 648 -37.59 18.67 12.70
CA ASP A 648 -36.90 19.47 13.72
C ASP A 648 -35.42 19.63 13.34
N ALA A 649 -35.01 20.87 13.08
CA ALA A 649 -33.62 21.23 12.78
C ALA A 649 -32.63 20.90 13.94
N GLN A 650 -33.13 20.72 15.17
CA GLN A 650 -32.34 20.43 16.37
C GLN A 650 -32.35 18.94 16.78
N ASP A 651 -33.06 18.09 16.04
CA ASP A 651 -33.17 16.66 16.34
C ASP A 651 -33.33 15.80 15.06
N PRO A 652 -32.25 15.17 14.56
CA PRO A 652 -32.24 14.40 13.31
C PRO A 652 -32.97 13.04 13.41
N ARG A 653 -33.65 12.79 14.52
CA ARG A 653 -34.54 11.63 14.75
C ARG A 653 -36.02 12.00 14.67
N SER A 654 -36.30 13.27 14.39
CA SER A 654 -37.63 13.73 13.96
C SER A 654 -37.95 13.17 12.57
N ALA A 655 -39.22 13.24 12.16
CA ALA A 655 -39.65 12.78 10.85
C ALA A 655 -38.84 13.46 9.72
N PRO A 656 -38.38 12.71 8.70
CA PRO A 656 -37.71 13.28 7.55
C PRO A 656 -38.69 14.07 6.67
N ASN A 657 -38.19 15.11 6.01
CA ASN A 657 -38.99 15.96 5.11
C ASN A 657 -39.09 15.36 3.69
N GLY A 658 -40.17 15.71 2.98
CA GLY A 658 -40.40 15.29 1.59
C GLY A 658 -40.59 13.77 1.45
N GLN A 659 -39.87 13.16 0.51
CA GLN A 659 -39.88 11.71 0.27
C GLN A 659 -38.72 10.97 0.99
N GLY A 660 -38.10 11.61 1.99
CA GLY A 660 -36.98 11.04 2.75
C GLY A 660 -37.35 9.72 3.43
N THR A 661 -36.85 8.61 2.89
CA THR A 661 -37.22 7.27 3.35
C THR A 661 -36.14 6.70 4.27
N PRO A 662 -36.46 6.38 5.55
CA PRO A 662 -35.52 5.82 6.49
C PRO A 662 -35.24 4.34 6.20
N PHE A 663 -34.03 3.87 6.55
CA PHE A 663 -33.63 2.47 6.36
C PHE A 663 -32.65 1.97 7.43
N SER A 664 -32.60 0.65 7.59
CA SER A 664 -31.80 -0.11 8.55
C SER A 664 -31.16 -1.31 7.84
N LEU A 665 -29.97 -1.73 8.25
CA LEU A 665 -29.26 -2.85 7.61
C LEU A 665 -29.49 -4.18 8.36
N ASN A 666 -29.28 -5.30 7.67
CA ASN A 666 -29.33 -6.66 8.25
C ASN A 666 -28.21 -6.87 9.26
N SER A 667 -26.96 -6.71 8.84
CA SER A 667 -25.81 -6.44 9.72
C SER A 667 -25.35 -4.99 9.51
N LYS A 668 -24.84 -4.34 10.56
CA LYS A 668 -24.47 -2.91 10.56
C LYS A 668 -22.98 -2.73 10.82
N LEU A 669 -22.35 -1.78 10.12
CA LEU A 669 -20.98 -1.33 10.39
C LEU A 669 -20.86 -0.94 11.87
N PHE A 670 -19.93 -1.57 12.58
CA PHE A 670 -19.63 -1.25 13.97
C PHE A 670 -19.05 0.17 14.07
N SER A 671 -19.44 0.89 15.11
CA SER A 671 -18.83 2.17 15.47
C SER A 671 -19.15 2.45 16.92
N ASP A 672 -18.31 1.95 17.84
CA ASP A 672 -18.37 2.12 19.30
C ASP A 672 -19.79 2.02 19.88
N TYR A 673 -20.52 0.94 19.54
CA TYR A 673 -21.92 0.67 19.92
C TYR A 673 -22.94 1.80 19.61
N SER A 674 -22.61 2.79 18.78
CA SER A 674 -23.55 3.86 18.43
C SER A 674 -24.80 3.30 17.74
N VAL A 675 -25.96 3.86 18.08
CA VAL A 675 -27.17 3.76 17.28
C VAL A 675 -26.97 4.54 15.98
N LYS A 676 -27.55 4.06 14.86
CA LYS A 676 -27.33 4.63 13.52
C LYS A 676 -28.66 4.86 12.79
N TYR A 677 -29.06 6.12 12.69
CA TYR A 677 -30.21 6.54 11.88
C TYR A 677 -29.77 6.82 10.44
N ARG A 678 -30.46 6.25 9.45
CA ARG A 678 -30.16 6.46 8.02
C ARG A 678 -31.41 6.83 7.26
N VAL A 679 -31.32 7.81 6.36
CA VAL A 679 -32.41 8.27 5.49
C VAL A 679 -31.89 8.54 4.08
N ALA A 680 -32.60 8.04 3.07
CA ALA A 680 -32.35 8.36 1.66
C ALA A 680 -33.39 9.38 1.17
N PHE A 681 -32.93 10.53 0.70
CA PHE A 681 -33.73 11.58 0.08
C PHE A 681 -33.45 11.57 -1.43
N ILE A 682 -34.35 10.94 -2.19
CA ILE A 682 -34.31 10.97 -3.66
C ILE A 682 -35.08 12.22 -4.14
N PRO A 683 -34.61 12.96 -5.16
CA PRO A 683 -35.33 14.13 -5.67
C PRO A 683 -36.70 13.75 -6.28
N PRO A 684 -37.75 14.57 -6.08
CA PRO A 684 -39.09 14.26 -6.57
C PRO A 684 -39.14 13.94 -8.07
N GLY A 685 -39.75 12.81 -8.41
CA GLY A 685 -39.89 12.36 -9.80
C GLY A 685 -38.64 11.69 -10.40
N LYS A 686 -37.52 11.59 -9.67
CA LYS A 686 -36.40 10.70 -9.99
C LYS A 686 -36.55 9.38 -9.21
N SER A 687 -35.97 8.28 -9.71
CA SER A 687 -35.91 6.96 -9.06
C SER A 687 -34.48 6.44 -9.08
N ALA A 688 -34.11 5.60 -8.11
CA ALA A 688 -32.90 4.76 -8.22
C ALA A 688 -33.16 3.54 -9.11
N VAL A 689 -32.10 2.81 -9.50
CA VAL A 689 -32.18 1.54 -10.23
C VAL A 689 -31.79 0.38 -9.32
N TYR A 690 -32.59 -0.69 -9.34
CA TYR A 690 -32.32 -1.95 -8.64
C TYR A 690 -31.12 -2.66 -9.28
N HIS A 691 -30.22 -3.14 -8.44
CA HIS A 691 -29.17 -4.11 -8.80
C HIS A 691 -28.99 -5.10 -7.65
N ASP A 692 -28.50 -6.31 -7.97
CA ASP A 692 -27.98 -7.28 -7.02
C ASP A 692 -26.75 -8.00 -7.59
N ALA A 693 -26.12 -8.89 -6.83
CA ALA A 693 -24.86 -9.50 -7.26
C ALA A 693 -24.96 -10.50 -8.43
N LYS A 694 -26.17 -10.83 -8.92
CA LYS A 694 -26.43 -11.89 -9.91
C LYS A 694 -26.90 -11.37 -11.28
N GLU A 695 -26.68 -10.10 -11.59
CA GLU A 695 -27.11 -9.50 -12.85
C GLU A 695 -26.53 -10.26 -14.08
N GLY A 696 -27.40 -10.71 -14.98
CA GLY A 696 -27.04 -11.59 -16.11
C GLY A 696 -26.93 -13.09 -15.78
N GLY A 697 -27.12 -13.50 -14.51
CA GLY A 697 -27.11 -14.91 -14.07
C GLY A 697 -25.76 -15.42 -13.57
N ALA A 698 -24.68 -14.65 -13.71
CA ALA A 698 -23.38 -14.90 -13.12
C ALA A 698 -23.17 -14.03 -11.87
N VAL A 699 -22.31 -14.46 -10.93
CA VAL A 699 -22.01 -13.67 -9.72
C VAL A 699 -20.89 -12.67 -10.02
N THR A 700 -21.26 -11.50 -10.56
CA THR A 700 -20.34 -10.45 -10.98
C THR A 700 -20.39 -9.21 -10.06
N GLY A 701 -21.51 -8.99 -9.36
CA GLY A 701 -21.81 -7.74 -8.66
C GLY A 701 -21.49 -7.71 -7.16
N ALA A 702 -20.39 -8.30 -6.68
CA ALA A 702 -20.04 -8.33 -5.25
C ALA A 702 -19.95 -6.92 -4.61
N ASN A 703 -19.50 -5.93 -5.37
CA ASN A 703 -19.38 -4.53 -4.97
C ASN A 703 -20.66 -3.68 -5.17
N MET A 704 -21.67 -4.23 -5.84
CA MET A 704 -22.79 -3.49 -6.43
C MET A 704 -23.76 -2.92 -5.39
N THR A 705 -24.21 -1.69 -5.64
CA THR A 705 -25.28 -0.99 -4.89
C THR A 705 -26.35 -0.50 -5.87
N TYR A 706 -27.48 -0.02 -5.36
CA TYR A 706 -28.45 0.67 -6.21
C TYR A 706 -27.85 1.92 -6.86
N SER A 707 -28.15 2.12 -8.15
CA SER A 707 -27.70 3.30 -8.89
C SER A 707 -28.65 4.47 -8.61
N PHE A 708 -28.20 5.46 -7.85
CA PHE A 708 -29.04 6.59 -7.45
C PHE A 708 -29.04 7.72 -8.47
N PRO A 709 -30.11 8.51 -8.58
CA PRO A 709 -30.12 9.69 -9.44
C PRO A 709 -29.30 10.84 -8.82
N GLU A 710 -28.84 11.75 -9.66
CA GLU A 710 -28.29 13.06 -9.28
C GLU A 710 -29.23 13.79 -8.30
N GLY A 711 -28.65 14.45 -7.31
CA GLY A 711 -29.36 15.18 -6.25
C GLY A 711 -29.73 14.30 -5.06
N THR A 712 -29.51 12.98 -5.13
CA THR A 712 -29.77 12.08 -3.99
C THR A 712 -28.87 12.42 -2.80
N ILE A 713 -29.48 12.54 -1.62
CA ILE A 713 -28.81 12.73 -0.34
C ILE A 713 -29.05 11.48 0.52
N ILE A 714 -27.98 10.87 1.03
CA ILE A 714 -28.06 9.84 2.07
C ILE A 714 -27.51 10.44 3.35
N ALA A 715 -28.39 10.66 4.33
CA ALA A 715 -28.00 11.10 5.67
C ALA A 715 -27.79 9.89 6.59
N LYS A 716 -26.67 9.87 7.33
CA LYS A 716 -26.37 8.91 8.39
C LYS A 716 -26.00 9.65 9.67
N THR A 717 -26.88 9.62 10.66
CA THR A 717 -26.63 10.18 12.00
C THR A 717 -26.16 9.08 12.94
N PHE A 718 -25.11 9.36 13.71
CA PHE A 718 -24.62 8.50 14.78
C PHE A 718 -25.07 9.09 16.12
N THR A 719 -25.79 8.28 16.89
CA THR A 719 -26.35 8.65 18.21
C THR A 719 -25.83 7.70 19.28
N PHE A 720 -25.71 8.20 20.50
CA PHE A 720 -25.37 7.41 21.68
C PHE A 720 -26.53 7.44 22.65
N ALA A 721 -27.07 6.26 22.97
CA ALA A 721 -28.24 6.08 23.82
C ALA A 721 -27.84 5.62 25.22
N ASP A 722 -28.49 6.19 26.23
CA ASP A 722 -28.44 5.81 27.62
C ASP A 722 -29.89 5.62 28.10
N GLU A 723 -30.30 4.35 28.12
CA GLU A 723 -31.66 3.91 28.47
C GLU A 723 -31.97 4.09 29.97
N ASP A 724 -30.95 4.18 30.85
CA ASP A 724 -31.14 4.47 32.28
C ASP A 724 -31.39 5.96 32.50
N ALA A 725 -30.61 6.83 31.85
CA ALA A 725 -30.82 8.27 31.89
C ALA A 725 -32.06 8.73 31.10
N GLY A 726 -32.63 7.85 30.27
CA GLY A 726 -33.72 8.19 29.35
C GLY A 726 -33.29 9.18 28.27
N THR A 727 -32.02 9.14 27.85
CA THR A 727 -31.45 10.06 26.86
C THR A 727 -30.86 9.35 25.66
N GLU A 728 -30.83 10.04 24.53
CA GLU A 728 -29.98 9.66 23.42
C GLU A 728 -29.54 10.94 22.69
N VAL A 729 -28.24 11.03 22.40
CA VAL A 729 -27.56 12.25 21.95
C VAL A 729 -26.99 12.04 20.55
N PRO A 730 -27.35 12.88 19.55
CA PRO A 730 -26.65 12.91 18.28
C PRO A 730 -25.27 13.56 18.45
N VAL A 731 -24.24 12.89 17.95
CA VAL A 731 -22.85 13.39 17.99
C VAL A 731 -22.42 13.89 16.62
N GLU A 732 -22.74 13.13 15.56
CA GLU A 732 -22.45 13.52 14.18
C GLU A 732 -23.54 13.09 13.19
N THR A 733 -23.60 13.79 12.06
CA THR A 733 -24.37 13.39 10.86
C THR A 733 -23.46 13.47 9.64
N ARG A 734 -23.27 12.37 8.91
CA ARG A 734 -22.60 12.36 7.61
C ARG A 734 -23.63 12.40 6.50
N LEU A 735 -23.45 13.28 5.52
CA LEU A 735 -24.19 13.24 4.25
C LEU A 735 -23.31 12.61 3.17
N LEU A 736 -23.89 11.74 2.34
CA LEU A 736 -23.36 11.41 1.02
C LEU A 736 -24.29 12.05 -0.01
N ILE A 737 -23.78 12.92 -0.89
CA ILE A 737 -24.60 13.63 -1.88
C ILE A 737 -24.10 13.30 -3.29
N ARG A 738 -24.96 12.77 -4.16
CA ARG A 738 -24.62 12.49 -5.56
C ARG A 738 -24.76 13.74 -6.42
N ARG A 739 -23.65 14.30 -6.87
CA ARG A 739 -23.56 15.44 -7.79
C ARG A 739 -23.15 14.98 -9.19
N VAL A 740 -23.33 15.87 -10.15
CA VAL A 740 -22.83 15.75 -11.53
C VAL A 740 -22.09 17.04 -11.86
N SER A 741 -20.92 16.94 -12.50
CA SER A 741 -20.12 18.11 -12.89
C SER A 741 -20.66 18.77 -14.16
N ALA A 742 -20.18 19.98 -14.50
CA ALA A 742 -20.67 20.76 -15.64
C ALA A 742 -20.51 20.07 -17.02
N LYS A 743 -19.73 18.98 -17.10
CA LYS A 743 -19.58 18.13 -18.29
C LYS A 743 -20.38 16.82 -18.25
N GLY A 744 -21.01 16.47 -17.12
CA GLY A 744 -21.84 15.25 -16.97
C GLY A 744 -21.22 14.12 -16.11
N HIS A 745 -20.10 14.35 -15.43
CA HIS A 745 -19.39 13.30 -14.69
C HIS A 745 -19.91 13.20 -13.27
N VAL A 746 -20.17 11.98 -12.80
CA VAL A 746 -20.80 11.74 -11.49
C VAL A 746 -19.76 11.77 -10.38
N ARG A 747 -20.08 12.45 -9.27
CA ARG A 747 -19.29 12.37 -8.04
C ARG A 747 -20.17 12.37 -6.79
N TRP A 748 -19.87 11.49 -5.85
CA TRP A 748 -20.41 11.54 -4.49
C TRP A 748 -19.55 12.41 -3.57
N VAL A 749 -20.20 13.30 -2.82
CA VAL A 749 -19.55 14.18 -1.85
C VAL A 749 -19.92 13.78 -0.43
N GLY A 750 -18.93 13.38 0.36
CA GLY A 750 -19.07 13.07 1.78
C GLY A 750 -18.88 14.31 2.65
N LEU A 751 -19.91 14.69 3.42
CA LEU A 751 -19.90 15.87 4.30
C LEU A 751 -20.18 15.46 5.76
N PRO A 752 -19.16 15.45 6.64
CA PRO A 752 -19.34 15.25 8.08
C PRO A 752 -19.83 16.53 8.76
N TYR A 753 -20.86 16.41 9.60
CA TYR A 753 -21.38 17.47 10.47
C TYR A 753 -21.29 17.05 11.94
N ILE A 754 -20.76 17.94 12.80
CA ILE A 754 -20.69 17.71 14.26
C ILE A 754 -21.81 18.49 14.95
N TRP A 755 -22.53 17.82 15.85
CA TRP A 755 -23.59 18.41 16.67
C TRP A 755 -23.01 19.12 17.90
N GLU A 756 -23.27 20.42 18.02
CA GLU A 756 -22.88 21.25 19.15
C GLU A 756 -24.07 22.08 19.69
N THR A 757 -23.92 22.66 20.89
CA THR A 757 -24.93 23.55 21.48
C THR A 757 -24.52 25.02 21.36
N VAL A 758 -25.18 25.77 20.47
CA VAL A 758 -25.00 27.21 20.27
C VAL A 758 -26.14 27.97 20.91
N ASN A 759 -25.86 28.84 21.87
CA ASN A 759 -26.87 29.69 22.54
C ASN A 759 -28.10 28.90 23.04
N GLY A 760 -27.88 27.69 23.56
CA GLY A 760 -28.93 26.80 24.08
C GLY A 760 -29.69 25.99 23.02
N LYS A 761 -29.34 26.10 21.73
CA LYS A 761 -29.91 25.30 20.62
C LYS A 761 -28.90 24.30 20.09
N ARG A 762 -29.34 23.10 19.70
CA ARG A 762 -28.47 22.16 18.99
C ARG A 762 -28.35 22.54 17.52
N VAL A 763 -27.13 22.60 17.02
CA VAL A 763 -26.80 22.92 15.62
C VAL A 763 -25.74 21.93 15.16
N ALA A 764 -25.92 21.35 13.97
CA ALA A 764 -24.88 20.55 13.33
C ALA A 764 -24.09 21.41 12.34
N LYS A 765 -22.82 21.66 12.63
CA LYS A 765 -21.91 22.44 11.76
C LYS A 765 -21.11 21.53 10.84
N LEU A 766 -20.88 21.98 9.61
CA LEU A 766 -19.98 21.32 8.66
C LEU A 766 -18.56 21.28 9.23
N ALA A 767 -18.05 20.08 9.47
CA ALA A 767 -16.78 19.83 10.13
C ALA A 767 -15.86 19.05 9.18
N LEU A 768 -15.47 19.67 8.05
CA LEU A 768 -14.64 19.02 7.01
C LEU A 768 -13.36 18.38 7.57
N GLY A 769 -12.80 18.92 8.66
CA GLY A 769 -11.65 18.37 9.37
C GLY A 769 -11.93 17.31 10.43
N GLY A 770 -13.17 16.81 10.53
CA GLY A 770 -13.54 15.79 11.51
C GLY A 770 -13.51 16.31 12.95
N GLY A 771 -13.29 15.40 13.89
CA GLY A 771 -13.15 15.71 15.31
C GLY A 771 -13.15 14.46 16.19
N THR A 772 -13.21 14.65 17.50
CA THR A 772 -13.37 13.56 18.48
C THR A 772 -14.42 13.94 19.53
N ALA A 773 -15.07 12.92 20.11
CA ALA A 773 -16.00 13.10 21.20
C ALA A 773 -15.76 12.08 22.33
N SER A 774 -15.99 12.51 23.57
CA SER A 774 -16.20 11.61 24.70
C SER A 774 -17.65 11.17 24.72
N VAL A 775 -17.90 9.86 24.72
CA VAL A 775 -19.25 9.28 24.60
C VAL A 775 -19.47 8.15 25.60
N HIS A 776 -20.71 7.98 26.03
CA HIS A 776 -21.19 6.89 26.87
C HIS A 776 -22.40 6.25 26.20
N TRP A 777 -22.57 4.93 26.34
CA TRP A 777 -23.76 4.21 25.93
C TRP A 777 -24.22 3.25 27.03
N LYS A 778 -25.54 3.10 27.12
CA LYS A 778 -26.23 1.96 27.70
C LYS A 778 -27.48 1.70 26.86
N THR A 779 -27.41 0.71 25.97
CA THR A 779 -28.45 0.50 24.94
C THR A 779 -28.73 -0.98 24.67
N THR A 780 -29.98 -1.30 24.40
CA THR A 780 -30.45 -2.64 24.03
C THR A 780 -30.42 -2.80 22.50
N ASP A 781 -29.64 -3.74 21.96
CA ASP A 781 -29.64 -4.00 20.52
C ASP A 781 -30.98 -4.59 20.04
N VAL A 782 -31.49 -4.04 18.94
CA VAL A 782 -32.85 -4.31 18.45
C VAL A 782 -33.02 -5.64 17.70
N ASP A 783 -31.91 -6.32 17.36
CA ASP A 783 -31.89 -7.59 16.61
C ASP A 783 -31.46 -8.78 17.50
N SER A 784 -30.56 -8.60 18.49
CA SER A 784 -30.21 -9.65 19.48
C SER A 784 -30.92 -9.54 20.84
N GLY A 785 -31.33 -8.34 21.27
CA GLY A 785 -31.84 -8.08 22.61
C GLY A 785 -30.76 -7.98 23.70
N THR A 786 -29.48 -7.95 23.33
CA THR A 786 -28.36 -7.75 24.27
C THR A 786 -28.32 -6.31 24.76
N VAL A 787 -28.05 -6.09 26.06
CA VAL A 787 -27.79 -4.75 26.61
C VAL A 787 -26.29 -4.49 26.63
N HIS A 788 -25.82 -3.54 25.82
CA HIS A 788 -24.42 -3.13 25.77
C HIS A 788 -24.23 -1.84 26.58
N SER A 789 -23.16 -1.77 27.37
CA SER A 789 -22.86 -0.63 28.25
C SER A 789 -21.37 -0.31 28.22
N GLY A 790 -20.98 0.95 28.08
CA GLY A 790 -19.58 1.34 27.99
C GLY A 790 -19.36 2.82 27.72
N SER A 791 -18.10 3.24 27.59
CA SER A 791 -17.74 4.61 27.24
C SER A 791 -16.36 4.67 26.58
N THR A 792 -16.11 5.73 25.82
CA THR A 792 -14.78 6.04 25.25
C THR A 792 -14.56 7.55 25.26
N PRO A 793 -13.38 8.06 25.64
CA PRO A 793 -13.04 9.48 25.52
C PRO A 793 -12.67 9.89 24.08
N GLY A 794 -12.55 8.92 23.16
CA GLY A 794 -11.93 9.10 21.85
C GLY A 794 -12.75 8.54 20.68
N TYR A 795 -14.07 8.71 20.68
CA TYR A 795 -14.89 8.41 19.50
C TYR A 795 -14.46 9.31 18.34
N LEU A 796 -13.97 8.71 17.26
CA LEU A 796 -13.42 9.42 16.10
C LEU A 796 -14.52 9.77 15.11
N ILE A 797 -14.68 11.06 14.85
CA ILE A 797 -15.52 11.63 13.78
C ILE A 797 -14.59 11.91 12.59
N PRO A 798 -14.62 11.11 11.50
CA PRO A 798 -13.64 11.20 10.43
C PRO A 798 -13.73 12.51 9.64
N HIS A 799 -12.59 13.02 9.19
CA HIS A 799 -12.55 14.15 8.27
C HIS A 799 -12.99 13.75 6.85
N GLY A 800 -13.29 14.73 5.98
CA GLY A 800 -13.88 14.46 4.65
C GLY A 800 -13.11 13.41 3.83
N ASN A 801 -11.78 13.57 3.71
CA ASN A 801 -10.96 12.63 2.95
C ASN A 801 -10.77 11.25 3.64
N GLN A 802 -10.94 11.12 4.96
CA GLN A 802 -10.95 9.81 5.66
C GLN A 802 -12.20 9.00 5.32
N CYS A 803 -13.32 9.62 4.93
CA CYS A 803 -14.43 8.88 4.35
C CYS A 803 -14.04 8.20 3.04
N LEU A 804 -13.17 8.82 2.24
CA LEU A 804 -12.76 8.29 0.94
C LEU A 804 -11.86 7.04 1.07
N SER A 805 -11.10 6.91 2.16
CA SER A 805 -10.37 5.67 2.50
C SER A 805 -11.26 4.42 2.60
N CYS A 806 -12.56 4.59 2.87
CA CYS A 806 -13.54 3.49 2.88
C CYS A 806 -14.47 3.48 1.66
N HIS A 807 -14.74 4.66 1.07
CA HIS A 807 -15.80 4.84 0.07
C HIS A 807 -15.30 4.94 -1.39
N SER A 808 -14.06 5.39 -1.63
CA SER A 808 -13.49 5.44 -2.98
C SER A 808 -13.05 4.04 -3.42
N ARG A 809 -13.44 3.65 -4.63
CA ARG A 809 -13.20 2.34 -5.25
C ARG A 809 -13.04 2.54 -6.76
N GLU A 810 -12.17 1.75 -7.38
CA GLU A 810 -11.89 1.84 -8.83
C GLU A 810 -13.10 1.41 -9.70
N ASP A 811 -14.02 0.61 -9.18
CA ASP A 811 -15.30 0.23 -9.83
C ASP A 811 -16.51 1.05 -9.34
N GLY A 812 -16.29 2.10 -8.54
CA GLY A 812 -17.34 2.96 -8.00
C GLY A 812 -17.58 4.23 -8.81
N GLU A 813 -18.72 4.88 -8.58
CA GLU A 813 -18.87 6.31 -8.92
C GLU A 813 -17.89 7.12 -8.05
N ALA A 814 -17.16 8.08 -8.63
CA ALA A 814 -16.06 8.76 -7.96
C ALA A 814 -16.47 9.44 -6.63
N GLY A 815 -15.55 9.53 -5.66
CA GLY A 815 -15.82 10.16 -4.37
C GLY A 815 -16.45 9.21 -3.35
N SER A 816 -17.33 9.76 -2.50
CA SER A 816 -17.87 9.05 -1.33
C SER A 816 -19.07 8.13 -1.66
N ALA A 817 -18.94 7.25 -2.65
CA ALA A 817 -20.04 6.41 -3.12
C ALA A 817 -20.61 5.48 -2.03
N PRO A 818 -21.92 5.15 -2.05
CA PRO A 818 -22.52 4.26 -1.06
C PRO A 818 -21.86 2.87 -1.03
N ILE A 819 -21.62 2.37 0.18
CA ILE A 819 -21.09 1.01 0.42
C ILE A 819 -22.22 0.06 0.82
N GLY A 820 -23.08 0.51 1.74
CA GLY A 820 -24.06 -0.34 2.44
C GLY A 820 -25.44 -0.44 1.81
N LEU A 821 -25.65 0.11 0.60
CA LEU A 821 -26.92 0.06 -0.13
C LEU A 821 -26.93 -1.05 -1.19
N LYS A 822 -26.45 -2.23 -0.77
CA LYS A 822 -26.54 -3.50 -1.50
C LYS A 822 -27.88 -4.17 -1.16
N ALA A 823 -28.52 -4.85 -2.12
CA ALA A 823 -29.84 -5.48 -1.88
C ALA A 823 -29.84 -6.43 -0.67
N ARG A 824 -28.79 -7.25 -0.51
CA ARG A 824 -28.66 -8.21 0.61
C ARG A 824 -28.60 -7.59 1.99
N PHE A 825 -28.22 -6.32 2.11
CA PHE A 825 -28.17 -5.61 3.39
C PHE A 825 -29.52 -4.97 3.76
N LEU A 826 -30.45 -4.84 2.82
CA LEU A 826 -31.78 -4.22 3.05
C LEU A 826 -32.92 -5.25 3.18
N ASN A 827 -32.64 -6.53 2.96
CA ASN A 827 -33.63 -7.61 2.94
C ASN A 827 -34.09 -8.03 4.36
N LYS A 828 -34.81 -7.12 5.03
CA LYS A 828 -35.57 -7.30 6.29
C LYS A 828 -36.74 -6.29 6.33
N ALA A 829 -37.64 -6.45 7.30
CA ALA A 829 -38.59 -5.39 7.68
C ALA A 829 -37.85 -4.16 8.21
N TYR A 830 -38.27 -2.94 7.86
CA TYR A 830 -37.75 -1.74 8.51
C TYR A 830 -38.18 -1.69 9.99
N LYS A 831 -37.20 -1.48 10.87
CA LYS A 831 -37.35 -1.10 12.27
C LYS A 831 -36.21 -0.12 12.60
N PRO A 832 -36.44 0.97 13.34
CA PRO A 832 -35.35 1.83 13.81
C PRO A 832 -34.42 1.06 14.76
N GLU A 833 -33.14 1.45 14.79
CA GLU A 833 -32.12 0.85 15.68
C GLU A 833 -32.28 1.23 17.16
N SER A 834 -33.29 2.04 17.52
CA SER A 834 -33.51 2.60 18.85
C SER A 834 -34.96 3.09 19.00
N ASN A 835 -35.47 3.03 20.23
CA ASN A 835 -36.83 3.48 20.56
C ASN A 835 -36.97 5.01 20.70
N PHE A 836 -35.87 5.78 20.66
CA PHE A 836 -35.86 7.24 20.84
C PHE A 836 -36.29 8.07 19.60
N VAL A 837 -36.92 7.44 18.60
CA VAL A 837 -37.49 8.11 17.42
C VAL A 837 -38.58 9.10 17.81
N LYS A 838 -38.65 10.26 17.11
CA LYS A 838 -39.63 11.32 17.38
C LYS A 838 -40.57 11.57 16.20
N GLY A 839 -41.85 11.78 16.51
CA GLY A 839 -42.88 12.10 15.53
C GLY A 839 -43.67 10.86 15.06
N PRO A 840 -44.45 10.98 13.97
CA PRO A 840 -45.23 9.87 13.43
C PRO A 840 -44.32 8.79 12.82
N ALA A 841 -44.76 7.53 12.91
CA ALA A 841 -44.07 6.42 12.26
C ALA A 841 -44.06 6.58 10.73
N HIS A 842 -42.90 6.39 10.09
CA HIS A 842 -42.80 6.40 8.63
C HIS A 842 -43.52 5.18 8.02
N PRO A 843 -44.26 5.30 6.89
CA PRO A 843 -45.07 4.20 6.35
C PRO A 843 -44.32 2.90 6.03
N VAL A 844 -42.99 2.94 5.89
CA VAL A 844 -42.13 1.75 5.68
C VAL A 844 -42.01 0.86 6.92
N LEU A 845 -42.40 1.32 8.11
CA LEU A 845 -42.28 0.57 9.37
C LEU A 845 -42.97 -0.81 9.27
N GLY A 846 -42.22 -1.88 9.56
CA GLY A 846 -42.71 -3.25 9.49
C GLY A 846 -42.81 -3.84 8.07
N GLN A 847 -42.55 -3.07 7.00
CA GLN A 847 -42.54 -3.58 5.63
C GLN A 847 -41.12 -3.98 5.19
N ASN A 848 -41.00 -4.99 4.32
CA ASN A 848 -39.74 -5.26 3.61
C ASN A 848 -39.25 -4.00 2.87
N GLN A 849 -38.03 -3.57 3.14
CA GLN A 849 -37.51 -2.28 2.65
C GLN A 849 -37.46 -2.21 1.12
N ILE A 850 -36.95 -3.27 0.47
CA ILE A 850 -36.82 -3.34 -0.99
C ILE A 850 -38.20 -3.26 -1.64
N ALA A 851 -39.16 -4.07 -1.14
CA ALA A 851 -40.53 -4.07 -1.64
C ALA A 851 -41.22 -2.70 -1.48
N TYR A 852 -41.02 -2.00 -0.35
CA TYR A 852 -41.53 -0.64 -0.16
C TYR A 852 -40.91 0.34 -1.17
N TRP A 853 -39.60 0.28 -1.41
CA TRP A 853 -38.92 1.18 -2.34
C TRP A 853 -39.39 0.96 -3.79
N CYS A 854 -39.62 -0.29 -4.20
CA CYS A 854 -40.22 -0.62 -5.50
C CYS A 854 -41.67 -0.13 -5.59
N ASN A 855 -42.52 -0.46 -4.60
CA ASN A 855 -43.95 -0.13 -4.61
C ASN A 855 -44.24 1.38 -4.50
N SER A 856 -43.31 2.17 -3.96
CA SER A 856 -43.40 3.64 -3.88
C SER A 856 -42.78 4.36 -5.10
N GLY A 857 -42.20 3.63 -6.06
CA GLY A 857 -41.53 4.21 -7.22
C GLY A 857 -40.15 4.83 -6.92
N LEU A 858 -39.63 4.69 -5.70
CA LEU A 858 -38.29 5.14 -5.32
C LEU A 858 -37.19 4.28 -5.97
N LEU A 859 -37.49 3.01 -6.27
CA LEU A 859 -36.59 2.07 -6.93
C LEU A 859 -37.26 1.52 -8.20
N SER A 860 -36.54 1.58 -9.31
CA SER A 860 -36.95 1.13 -10.66
C SER A 860 -36.16 -0.11 -11.08
N GLY A 861 -36.63 -0.84 -12.09
CA GLY A 861 -36.00 -2.09 -12.54
C GLY A 861 -36.14 -3.29 -11.58
N CYS A 862 -36.96 -3.18 -10.52
CA CYS A 862 -37.14 -4.26 -9.55
C CYS A 862 -37.65 -5.57 -10.17
N PRO A 863 -37.26 -6.76 -9.64
CA PRO A 863 -37.85 -8.04 -9.99
C PRO A 863 -39.38 -8.03 -9.83
N THR A 864 -40.09 -8.65 -10.78
CA THR A 864 -41.57 -8.70 -10.81
C THR A 864 -42.20 -9.50 -9.67
N ASP A 865 -41.43 -10.39 -9.04
CA ASP A 865 -41.78 -11.04 -7.78
C ASP A 865 -40.52 -11.23 -6.93
N LEU A 866 -40.46 -10.51 -5.81
CA LEU A 866 -39.38 -10.57 -4.80
C LEU A 866 -39.53 -11.81 -3.88
N GLY A 867 -40.68 -12.49 -3.88
CA GLY A 867 -40.96 -13.62 -3.00
C GLY A 867 -41.03 -13.22 -1.52
N VAL A 868 -41.61 -12.07 -1.19
CA VAL A 868 -41.71 -11.57 0.20
C VAL A 868 -42.61 -12.48 1.02
N ASN A 869 -42.03 -13.15 2.01
CA ASN A 869 -42.80 -13.88 3.02
C ASN A 869 -43.60 -12.88 3.88
N PRO A 870 -44.94 -12.99 3.98
CA PRO A 870 -45.75 -11.98 4.66
C PRO A 870 -45.52 -11.92 6.18
N ALA A 871 -45.08 -13.02 6.80
CA ALA A 871 -44.87 -13.11 8.25
C ALA A 871 -43.46 -12.66 8.66
N THR A 872 -42.42 -12.97 7.89
CA THR A 872 -41.03 -12.59 8.21
C THR A 872 -40.56 -11.32 7.49
N GLN A 873 -41.28 -10.88 6.45
CA GLN A 873 -40.93 -9.74 5.59
C GLN A 873 -39.53 -9.88 4.96
N ILE A 874 -39.13 -11.12 4.67
CA ILE A 874 -37.92 -11.46 3.92
C ILE A 874 -38.31 -11.82 2.49
N ALA A 875 -37.65 -11.19 1.51
CA ALA A 875 -37.75 -11.50 0.09
C ALA A 875 -36.91 -12.76 -0.20
N THR A 876 -37.56 -13.86 -0.58
CA THR A 876 -36.91 -15.17 -0.80
C THR A 876 -36.27 -15.33 -2.18
N LYS A 877 -36.56 -14.43 -3.13
CA LYS A 877 -36.00 -14.43 -4.49
C LYS A 877 -34.87 -13.41 -4.71
N VAL A 878 -34.50 -12.68 -3.65
CA VAL A 878 -33.43 -11.67 -3.65
C VAL A 878 -32.33 -12.10 -2.69
N GLU A 879 -31.10 -11.67 -2.95
CA GLU A 879 -29.97 -11.88 -2.04
C GLU A 879 -30.24 -11.36 -0.61
N ARG A 880 -29.55 -11.94 0.38
CA ARG A 880 -29.69 -11.59 1.80
C ARG A 880 -28.45 -11.99 2.59
N ILE A 881 -28.02 -11.14 3.53
CA ILE A 881 -27.14 -11.53 4.65
C ILE A 881 -27.97 -11.67 5.94
N PRO A 882 -27.53 -12.49 6.90
CA PRO A 882 -28.11 -12.48 8.25
C PRO A 882 -27.76 -11.20 9.04
N ALA A 883 -28.46 -10.99 10.15
CA ALA A 883 -27.93 -10.24 11.29
C ALA A 883 -26.88 -11.09 12.03
N PHE A 884 -25.62 -10.64 12.09
CA PHE A 884 -24.50 -11.44 12.59
C PHE A 884 -24.66 -11.88 14.05
N ASN A 885 -25.25 -11.03 14.89
CA ASN A 885 -25.48 -11.22 16.32
C ASN A 885 -26.74 -12.07 16.64
N LYS A 886 -27.40 -12.66 15.63
CA LYS A 886 -28.67 -13.38 15.77
C LYS A 886 -28.59 -14.81 15.18
N PRO A 887 -28.29 -15.84 16.00
CA PRO A 887 -28.21 -17.22 15.55
C PRO A 887 -29.47 -17.72 14.83
N GLY A 888 -29.28 -18.45 13.73
CA GLY A 888 -30.35 -18.98 12.88
C GLY A 888 -30.94 -17.97 11.89
N ASP A 889 -30.59 -16.68 11.97
CA ASP A 889 -31.09 -15.65 11.04
C ASP A 889 -30.60 -15.86 9.59
N ALA A 890 -29.58 -16.70 9.38
CA ALA A 890 -29.14 -17.13 8.06
C ALA A 890 -30.11 -18.11 7.37
N GLY A 891 -31.07 -18.70 8.10
CA GLY A 891 -31.96 -19.76 7.61
C GLY A 891 -31.45 -21.18 7.87
N PHE A 892 -30.23 -21.32 8.39
CA PHE A 892 -29.68 -22.57 8.90
C PHE A 892 -30.09 -22.81 10.37
N ALA A 893 -29.76 -23.99 10.91
CA ALA A 893 -29.99 -24.27 12.33
C ALA A 893 -29.08 -23.36 13.19
N ALA A 894 -29.65 -22.73 14.22
CA ALA A 894 -28.91 -21.79 15.07
C ALA A 894 -27.69 -22.47 15.71
N GLY A 895 -26.49 -21.93 15.46
CA GLY A 895 -25.23 -22.49 15.93
C GLY A 895 -24.67 -23.65 15.09
N SER A 896 -25.23 -23.97 13.93
CA SER A 896 -24.56 -24.86 12.97
C SER A 896 -23.37 -24.17 12.31
N GLY A 897 -22.47 -24.94 11.68
CA GLY A 897 -21.30 -24.38 11.00
C GLY A 897 -21.68 -23.39 9.89
N GLU A 898 -22.76 -23.67 9.16
CA GLU A 898 -23.31 -22.82 8.10
C GLU A 898 -23.91 -21.52 8.66
N ASP A 899 -24.58 -21.58 9.82
CA ASP A 899 -25.07 -20.38 10.52
C ASP A 899 -23.92 -19.50 11.03
N ILE A 900 -22.92 -20.11 11.67
CA ILE A 900 -21.74 -19.43 12.20
C ILE A 900 -20.94 -18.78 11.06
N GLU A 901 -20.64 -19.52 9.98
CA GLU A 901 -19.95 -19.00 8.80
C GLU A 901 -20.74 -17.87 8.12
N SER A 902 -22.04 -18.05 7.89
CA SER A 902 -22.87 -17.02 7.25
C SER A 902 -22.92 -15.72 8.05
N ARG A 903 -22.94 -15.82 9.39
CA ARG A 903 -22.95 -14.65 10.29
C ARG A 903 -21.57 -14.02 10.43
N ALA A 904 -20.50 -14.80 10.53
CA ALA A 904 -19.13 -14.28 10.56
C ALA A 904 -18.79 -13.53 9.26
N ARG A 905 -19.13 -14.11 8.10
CA ARG A 905 -18.94 -13.48 6.79
C ARG A 905 -19.83 -12.25 6.58
N ALA A 906 -21.03 -12.21 7.17
CA ALA A 906 -21.87 -11.00 7.18
C ALA A 906 -21.25 -9.85 7.99
N TRP A 907 -20.61 -10.16 9.13
CA TRP A 907 -19.85 -9.17 9.91
C TRP A 907 -18.59 -8.70 9.17
N LEU A 908 -17.84 -9.61 8.54
CA LEU A 908 -16.66 -9.29 7.76
C LEU A 908 -17.00 -8.45 6.52
N GLU A 909 -18.12 -8.71 5.83
CA GLU A 909 -18.50 -7.90 4.68
C GLU A 909 -18.84 -6.46 5.11
N VAL A 910 -19.67 -6.27 6.13
CA VAL A 910 -20.12 -4.92 6.51
C VAL A 910 -19.01 -4.08 7.17
N ASN A 911 -18.03 -4.71 7.83
CA ASN A 911 -16.93 -4.02 8.50
C ASN A 911 -15.64 -3.92 7.69
N CYS A 912 -15.30 -4.88 6.82
CA CYS A 912 -13.96 -4.97 6.21
C CYS A 912 -13.94 -4.98 4.67
N GLN A 913 -14.97 -5.53 4.00
CA GLN A 913 -14.95 -5.75 2.54
C GLN A 913 -14.83 -4.48 1.68
N HIS A 914 -15.23 -3.32 2.20
CA HIS A 914 -15.11 -2.06 1.46
C HIS A 914 -13.65 -1.67 1.19
N CYS A 915 -12.73 -2.04 2.09
CA CYS A 915 -11.28 -2.03 1.81
C CYS A 915 -10.85 -3.34 1.14
N HIS A 916 -11.30 -4.48 1.67
CA HIS A 916 -10.94 -5.84 1.23
C HIS A 916 -11.85 -6.34 0.10
N ASN A 917 -11.66 -5.76 -1.08
CA ASN A 917 -12.20 -6.24 -2.35
C ASN A 917 -11.23 -5.88 -3.49
N VAL A 918 -11.42 -6.50 -4.66
CA VAL A 918 -10.55 -6.37 -5.85
C VAL A 918 -10.37 -4.95 -6.40
N ARG A 919 -11.15 -3.96 -5.93
CA ARG A 919 -11.14 -2.56 -6.37
C ARG A 919 -11.12 -1.55 -5.19
N GLY A 920 -10.91 -2.04 -3.96
CA GLY A 920 -10.89 -1.24 -2.73
C GLY A 920 -9.49 -0.83 -2.27
N PHE A 921 -9.41 -0.01 -1.22
CA PHE A 921 -8.15 0.52 -0.69
C PHE A 921 -7.09 -0.56 -0.38
N ALA A 922 -7.53 -1.73 0.10
CA ALA A 922 -6.66 -2.86 0.44
C ALA A 922 -6.54 -3.91 -0.68
N ALA A 923 -6.93 -3.60 -1.93
CA ALA A 923 -6.88 -4.55 -3.04
C ALA A 923 -5.48 -5.15 -3.26
N SER A 924 -4.42 -4.36 -3.08
CA SER A 924 -3.02 -4.79 -3.18
C SER A 924 -2.56 -5.78 -2.10
N THR A 925 -3.46 -6.23 -1.20
CA THR A 925 -3.17 -7.27 -0.19
C THR A 925 -3.59 -8.67 -0.64
N GLY A 926 -4.38 -8.80 -1.72
CA GLY A 926 -4.96 -10.06 -2.17
C GLY A 926 -6.03 -10.67 -1.25
N LEU A 927 -6.39 -10.00 -0.15
CA LEU A 927 -7.40 -10.46 0.81
C LEU A 927 -8.76 -9.79 0.53
N TYR A 928 -9.79 -10.61 0.27
CA TYR A 928 -11.10 -10.15 -0.18
C TYR A 928 -12.26 -10.79 0.62
N LEU A 929 -13.17 -9.99 1.17
CA LEU A 929 -14.05 -10.39 2.29
C LEU A 929 -15.57 -10.28 2.03
N ASP A 930 -16.04 -10.46 0.79
CA ASP A 930 -17.50 -10.47 0.49
C ASP A 930 -18.20 -11.77 0.94
N SER A 931 -19.51 -11.71 1.19
CA SER A 931 -20.27 -12.86 1.69
C SER A 931 -20.69 -13.86 0.60
N ILE A 932 -20.22 -13.70 -0.65
CA ILE A 932 -20.75 -14.45 -1.81
C ILE A 932 -19.69 -15.22 -2.62
N ARG A 933 -18.40 -14.86 -2.54
CA ARG A 933 -17.29 -15.68 -3.04
C ARG A 933 -17.14 -17.01 -2.27
N LYS A 934 -16.27 -17.88 -2.76
CA LYS A 934 -15.79 -19.05 -1.99
C LYS A 934 -14.85 -18.60 -0.87
N VAL A 935 -14.69 -19.44 0.15
CA VAL A 935 -13.69 -19.26 1.20
C VAL A 935 -12.46 -20.08 0.80
N ASP A 936 -11.53 -19.41 0.13
CA ASP A 936 -10.29 -19.97 -0.43
C ASP A 936 -9.10 -19.07 -0.05
N SER A 937 -7.93 -19.25 -0.67
CA SER A 937 -6.75 -18.41 -0.43
C SER A 937 -7.01 -16.90 -0.69
N THR A 938 -7.94 -16.53 -1.56
CA THR A 938 -8.35 -15.12 -1.77
C THR A 938 -9.23 -14.57 -0.63
N TYR A 939 -9.77 -15.46 0.21
CA TYR A 939 -10.41 -15.15 1.49
C TYR A 939 -9.42 -15.10 2.67
N GLY A 940 -8.14 -15.42 2.41
CA GLY A 940 -7.09 -15.46 3.43
C GLY A 940 -6.71 -16.86 3.94
N ILE A 941 -7.34 -17.93 3.46
CA ILE A 941 -7.07 -19.31 3.92
C ILE A 941 -5.61 -19.68 3.60
N CYS A 942 -4.82 -19.97 4.64
CA CYS A 942 -3.37 -20.22 4.59
C CYS A 942 -2.53 -19.15 3.86
N LYS A 943 -3.10 -17.98 3.56
CA LYS A 943 -2.45 -16.93 2.78
C LYS A 943 -1.58 -16.05 3.69
N SER A 944 -0.34 -15.79 3.32
CA SER A 944 0.54 -14.88 4.07
C SER A 944 0.05 -13.42 4.03
N PRO A 945 0.18 -12.64 5.12
CA PRO A 945 -0.38 -11.29 5.22
C PRO A 945 0.51 -10.22 4.54
N THR A 946 0.08 -9.78 3.37
CA THR A 946 0.79 -8.78 2.54
C THR A 946 0.61 -7.35 3.05
N ALA A 947 1.63 -6.50 2.89
CA ALA A 947 1.63 -5.04 3.15
C ALA A 947 1.23 -4.56 4.58
N THR A 948 0.93 -5.45 5.53
CA THR A 948 0.38 -5.07 6.85
C THR A 948 1.41 -4.60 7.89
N GLY A 949 2.69 -4.99 7.73
CA GLY A 949 3.79 -4.63 8.63
C GLY A 949 3.73 -5.31 10.01
N ARG A 950 4.77 -5.07 10.83
CA ARG A 950 4.97 -5.77 12.11
C ARG A 950 3.86 -5.58 13.14
N GLU A 951 3.27 -4.38 13.20
CA GLU A 951 2.16 -4.12 14.11
C GLU A 951 0.90 -4.89 13.70
N GLY A 952 0.73 -5.15 12.39
CA GLY A 952 -0.39 -5.93 11.87
C GLY A 952 -0.32 -7.42 12.22
N THR A 953 0.89 -8.02 12.23
CA THR A 953 1.13 -9.47 12.44
C THR A 953 1.33 -9.86 13.91
N ASP A 954 0.82 -9.06 14.85
CA ASP A 954 1.18 -9.09 16.28
C ASP A 954 2.67 -9.34 16.51
N ASN A 955 3.46 -8.33 16.12
CA ASN A 955 4.92 -8.31 16.28
C ASN A 955 5.70 -9.37 15.50
N GLY A 956 5.04 -10.07 14.56
CA GLY A 956 5.59 -11.18 13.77
C GLY A 956 5.24 -12.56 14.31
N THR A 957 4.17 -12.70 15.10
CA THR A 957 3.72 -14.00 15.66
C THR A 957 2.66 -14.71 14.82
N ARG A 958 2.01 -14.00 13.88
CA ARG A 958 0.90 -14.50 13.06
C ARG A 958 1.27 -14.53 11.59
N HIS A 959 1.32 -15.74 11.01
CA HIS A 959 1.89 -16.00 9.69
C HIS A 959 0.85 -16.05 8.56
N HIS A 960 -0.45 -16.18 8.87
CA HIS A 960 -1.51 -16.27 7.87
C HIS A 960 -2.69 -15.31 8.13
N ASP A 961 -3.37 -14.91 7.06
CA ASP A 961 -4.61 -14.13 7.13
C ASP A 961 -5.69 -14.91 7.91
N ILE A 962 -5.87 -16.21 7.58
CA ILE A 962 -6.64 -17.21 8.34
C ILE A 962 -5.90 -18.56 8.30
N ASN A 963 -5.49 -19.10 9.46
CA ASN A 963 -5.03 -20.48 9.63
C ASN A 963 -6.19 -21.36 10.18
N PRO A 964 -6.66 -22.40 9.46
CA PRO A 964 -7.78 -23.24 9.87
C PRO A 964 -7.62 -23.85 11.27
N GLY A 965 -8.61 -23.63 12.15
CA GLY A 965 -8.60 -24.08 13.55
C GLY A 965 -7.67 -23.30 14.49
N ASN A 966 -6.74 -22.49 13.97
CA ASN A 966 -5.65 -21.88 14.74
C ASN A 966 -5.80 -20.35 14.87
N LEU A 967 -6.31 -19.90 16.00
CA LEU A 967 -6.50 -18.47 16.32
C LEU A 967 -5.21 -17.72 16.67
N GLU A 968 -4.19 -18.42 17.17
CA GLU A 968 -2.95 -17.76 17.60
C GLU A 968 -2.04 -17.42 16.43
N ASP A 969 -2.19 -18.11 15.31
CA ASP A 969 -1.44 -17.86 14.07
C ASP A 969 -2.26 -17.09 13.00
N SER A 970 -3.58 -16.98 13.19
CA SER A 970 -4.45 -16.17 12.34
C SER A 970 -4.35 -14.68 12.67
N ILE A 971 -4.07 -13.85 11.66
CA ILE A 971 -4.01 -12.38 11.81
C ILE A 971 -5.39 -11.77 12.11
N LEU A 972 -6.45 -12.31 11.50
CA LEU A 972 -7.77 -11.68 11.49
C LEU A 972 -8.39 -11.56 12.90
N PRO A 973 -8.37 -12.60 13.77
CA PRO A 973 -8.67 -12.50 15.21
C PRO A 973 -7.92 -11.38 15.93
N PHE A 974 -6.60 -11.28 15.75
CA PHE A 974 -5.79 -10.28 16.45
C PHE A 974 -6.20 -8.85 16.07
N ARG A 975 -6.29 -8.56 14.77
CA ARG A 975 -6.54 -7.19 14.28
C ARG A 975 -7.92 -6.67 14.70
N ILE A 976 -8.92 -7.55 14.82
CA ILE A 976 -10.25 -7.14 15.31
C ILE A 976 -10.37 -7.20 16.84
N GLY A 977 -9.46 -7.87 17.54
CA GLY A 977 -9.49 -8.09 18.99
C GLY A 977 -9.11 -6.87 19.85
N PRO A 978 -8.84 -7.09 21.15
CA PRO A 978 -8.52 -6.05 22.13
C PRO A 978 -7.03 -5.65 22.19
N THR A 979 -6.11 -6.51 21.72
CA THR A 979 -4.66 -6.27 21.80
C THR A 979 -4.13 -5.39 20.67
N ALA A 980 -4.78 -5.42 19.50
CA ALA A 980 -4.53 -4.50 18.40
C ALA A 980 -5.00 -3.07 18.75
N THR A 981 -4.12 -2.33 19.43
CA THR A 981 -4.43 -1.01 20.00
C THR A 981 -3.99 0.17 19.12
N THR A 982 -3.02 -0.04 18.23
CA THR A 982 -2.51 1.00 17.32
C THR A 982 -3.35 1.10 16.03
N PRO A 983 -3.30 2.24 15.30
CA PRO A 983 -3.98 2.38 14.00
C PRO A 983 -3.49 1.40 12.93
N ALA A 984 -2.23 0.97 12.97
CA ALA A 984 -1.68 0.01 12.01
C ALA A 984 -2.07 -1.44 12.35
N ALA A 985 -2.10 -1.81 13.64
CA ALA A 985 -2.54 -3.12 14.08
C ALA A 985 -4.04 -3.35 13.81
N ARG A 986 -4.90 -2.40 14.23
CA ARG A 986 -6.34 -2.64 14.40
C ARG A 986 -7.14 -2.62 13.10
N MET A 987 -8.21 -3.40 13.06
CA MET A 987 -9.19 -3.41 11.96
C MET A 987 -10.65 -3.32 12.44
N PRO A 988 -11.49 -2.50 11.79
CA PRO A 988 -11.10 -1.44 10.86
C PRO A 988 -10.24 -0.36 11.56
N PRO A 989 -9.27 0.28 10.87
CA PRO A 989 -8.38 1.27 11.49
C PRO A 989 -9.11 2.56 11.90
N LEU A 990 -10.19 2.88 11.18
CA LEU A 990 -11.11 3.99 11.40
C LEU A 990 -12.45 3.50 11.99
N ALA A 991 -13.31 4.43 12.40
CA ALA A 991 -14.67 4.22 12.91
C ALA A 991 -14.84 3.43 14.23
N ARG A 992 -13.80 2.79 14.78
CA ARG A 992 -13.80 2.19 16.13
C ARG A 992 -12.68 2.72 17.02
N SER A 993 -12.98 2.87 18.31
CA SER A 993 -12.03 3.04 19.41
C SER A 993 -12.11 1.92 20.45
N VAL A 994 -13.22 1.16 20.49
CA VAL A 994 -13.37 -0.07 21.32
C VAL A 994 -13.46 -1.34 20.45
N VAL A 995 -13.73 -2.49 21.06
CA VAL A 995 -13.95 -3.78 20.39
C VAL A 995 -15.45 -3.99 20.12
N ASP A 996 -15.78 -4.66 19.02
CA ASP A 996 -17.08 -5.31 18.81
C ASP A 996 -16.98 -6.70 19.45
N GLU A 997 -17.38 -6.84 20.71
CA GLU A 997 -17.16 -8.06 21.49
C GLU A 997 -17.89 -9.27 20.86
N GLU A 998 -19.11 -9.04 20.36
CA GLU A 998 -19.93 -10.02 19.68
C GLU A 998 -19.33 -10.45 18.33
N GLY A 999 -18.83 -9.50 17.53
CA GLY A 999 -18.17 -9.76 16.25
C GLY A 999 -16.83 -10.49 16.41
N TYR A 1000 -16.02 -10.08 17.38
CA TYR A 1000 -14.76 -10.75 17.73
C TYR A 1000 -14.99 -12.18 18.21
N ALA A 1001 -15.95 -12.40 19.12
CA ALA A 1001 -16.32 -13.74 19.58
C ALA A 1001 -16.81 -14.65 18.43
N LEU A 1002 -17.60 -14.10 17.50
CA LEU A 1002 -18.13 -14.84 16.36
C LEU A 1002 -17.06 -15.23 15.32
N VAL A 1003 -16.14 -14.33 14.98
CA VAL A 1003 -15.02 -14.64 14.06
C VAL A 1003 -14.08 -15.65 14.70
N ASN A 1004 -13.82 -15.54 16.01
CA ASN A 1004 -13.04 -16.54 16.75
C ASN A 1004 -13.72 -17.91 16.78
N GLN A 1005 -15.05 -17.96 16.92
CA GLN A 1005 -15.81 -19.20 16.85
C GLN A 1005 -15.73 -19.82 15.46
N TRP A 1006 -15.90 -19.01 14.41
CA TRP A 1006 -15.85 -19.46 13.02
C TRP A 1006 -14.49 -20.07 12.66
N ILE A 1007 -13.39 -19.38 12.95
CA ILE A 1007 -12.04 -19.87 12.59
C ILE A 1007 -11.66 -21.12 13.41
N ARG A 1008 -12.09 -21.22 14.67
CA ARG A 1008 -11.77 -22.36 15.55
C ARG A 1008 -12.62 -23.61 15.27
N ASP A 1009 -13.94 -23.43 15.14
CA ASP A 1009 -14.91 -24.54 15.21
C ASP A 1009 -15.47 -24.93 13.83
N VAL A 1010 -15.22 -24.13 12.78
CA VAL A 1010 -15.87 -24.28 11.45
C VAL A 1010 -14.87 -24.25 10.29
N VAL A 1011 -13.87 -23.37 10.31
CA VAL A 1011 -12.78 -23.37 9.32
C VAL A 1011 -11.76 -24.44 9.70
N VAL A 1012 -11.72 -25.52 8.91
CA VAL A 1012 -10.89 -26.71 9.14
C VAL A 1012 -10.12 -27.06 7.87
N VAL A 1013 -9.15 -27.98 7.95
CA VAL A 1013 -8.44 -28.50 6.77
C VAL A 1013 -9.38 -29.43 5.99
N ASP A 1014 -9.94 -28.91 4.89
CA ASP A 1014 -10.87 -29.57 3.97
C ASP A 1014 -10.76 -28.90 2.61
N GLU A 1015 -10.00 -29.48 1.67
CA GLU A 1015 -9.81 -28.93 0.32
C GLU A 1015 -11.10 -28.88 -0.53
N ALA A 1016 -12.13 -29.65 -0.19
CA ALA A 1016 -13.41 -29.63 -0.91
C ALA A 1016 -14.31 -28.47 -0.46
N LYS A 1017 -14.25 -28.08 0.82
CA LYS A 1017 -14.96 -26.90 1.34
C LYS A 1017 -14.13 -25.62 1.26
N TYR A 1018 -12.84 -25.71 1.53
CA TYR A 1018 -11.88 -24.60 1.65
C TYR A 1018 -10.60 -24.88 0.82
N PRO A 1019 -10.60 -24.57 -0.49
CA PRO A 1019 -9.43 -24.79 -1.35
C PRO A 1019 -8.19 -24.01 -0.86
N GLY A 1020 -7.08 -24.71 -0.70
CA GLY A 1020 -5.82 -24.21 -0.13
C GLY A 1020 -5.71 -24.34 1.40
N SER A 1021 -6.67 -24.98 2.08
CA SER A 1021 -6.65 -25.14 3.55
C SER A 1021 -5.58 -26.11 4.07
N SER A 1022 -4.95 -26.91 3.21
CA SER A 1022 -3.78 -27.74 3.55
C SER A 1022 -2.43 -27.01 3.38
N SER A 1023 -2.40 -25.81 2.78
CA SER A 1023 -1.15 -25.12 2.45
C SER A 1023 -0.38 -24.59 3.68
N CYS A 1024 -0.97 -24.59 4.88
CA CYS A 1024 -0.38 -24.11 6.12
C CYS A 1024 -0.18 -25.20 7.20
N THR A 1025 -0.08 -26.47 6.80
CA THR A 1025 0.21 -27.61 7.72
C THR A 1025 1.63 -28.18 7.56
N ASN A 1026 2.60 -27.36 7.15
CA ASN A 1026 4.01 -27.73 6.92
C ASN A 1026 4.93 -27.10 7.97
#